data_AF-A0A819ICC5-F1
#
_entry.id   AF-A0A819ICC5-F1
#
_cell.length_a   1.000
_cell.length_b   1.000
_cell.length_c   1.000
_cell.angle_alpha   90.00
_cell.angle_beta   90.00
_cell.angle_gamma   90.00
#
_symmetry.space_group_name_H-M   'P 1'
#
loop_
_entity.id
_entity.type
_entity.pdbx_description
1 polymer ?
#
loop_
_entity_poly.entity_id
_entity_poly.type
_entity_poly.pdbx_seq_one_letter_code
_entity_poly.pdbx_strand_id
1 'polypeptide(L)'
;MFNAGEQLQRFDQKNVIHKRPCVSRIALRVEKVSRQIRPRSLDTNKRRMQRQSTNIIHVSVRQPKINHTNDNKSVNSHENLLSINSQRPNKLDFMEEYCNVSNRKQLKNIRNKRRRYGCWPPSCRCVLAYMLGILLVGAVVGGIVGGLLGKQNPTTTTTKTTTTATTTTTTTATTTSTTTTSTTTSTTTATSTTTTTTSSTTTTTTTTSTTTTTTTTSTATTTTTVSTTTTTTTASTTTTTITTSTTTSTTSTTTKTTSTTTTRLYCGQSCLNETWINSSSDLALWPFDGSYNDTTSGYNGSPSLNQPTFVTGYFNQACSFNTSAKQALYTSFIPLNNISFTIETWIKPTGYPNPTDHGIVGLCPIEAGNRCLHITIRNTKLHFGFYSNDCEGSTTISLNQWIHTAFVFDLKTKIQTIYLNGFQDGQNSGSSALLVTSGNFTIGMNEQGYIDHLSITQRAKSSCEILEIATLTAHFEFDNASPYTDSGPYPVATTYSNTSIISGYENQGISFSGSSTSYFQAWGFTSLGISNHAFSITFWIKPEILSGTLVHLSSSPSGNGSTCFPLLGFATNGAIVAQILINNGTILTTTGPILSVSISWIPVVQTWSVTNGLKLYVNNTLVSSIAASIFKGSGLTPNYLTLGNCLSGCSACSSGLVASPGPFKGAIDEWRIYNRELTSVDVCTLFSTT
;
A
#
# COMPACT_ATOMS: atom_id res chain seq x y z
N MET A 1 25.83 10.91 76.04
CA MET A 1 25.84 11.98 77.07
C MET A 1 24.57 12.82 76.92
N PHE A 2 24.31 13.74 77.87
CA PHE A 2 23.01 14.41 78.03
C PHE A 2 22.75 15.57 77.06
N ASN A 3 21.60 15.52 76.38
CA ASN A 3 20.44 16.40 76.55
C ASN A 3 20.62 17.92 76.84
N ALA A 4 20.20 18.77 75.90
CA ALA A 4 19.59 20.12 76.06
C ALA A 4 19.19 20.66 74.66
N GLY A 5 18.20 21.54 74.45
CA GLY A 5 17.20 22.14 75.35
C GLY A 5 16.67 23.48 74.79
N GLU A 6 15.39 23.80 75.03
CA GLU A 6 14.71 25.11 74.76
C GLU A 6 14.35 25.43 73.26
N GLN A 7 13.13 25.82 72.80
CA GLN A 7 11.84 26.33 73.36
C GLN A 7 11.92 27.80 73.87
N LEU A 8 11.03 28.78 73.63
CA LEU A 8 9.76 28.99 72.89
C LEU A 8 9.88 30.34 72.11
N GLN A 9 8.91 31.11 71.58
CA GLN A 9 7.43 31.18 71.43
C GLN A 9 7.20 31.95 70.09
N ARG A 10 6.16 31.87 69.25
CA ARG A 10 4.68 31.67 69.31
C ARG A 10 3.84 32.86 69.82
N PHE A 11 3.16 33.53 68.88
CA PHE A 11 1.70 33.74 68.81
C PHE A 11 1.36 33.91 67.29
N ASP A 12 0.50 33.14 66.61
CA ASP A 12 -0.96 32.91 66.73
C ASP A 12 -1.82 34.15 66.34
N GLN A 13 -2.89 34.10 65.51
CA GLN A 13 -3.54 32.96 64.80
C GLN A 13 -4.63 33.44 63.79
N LYS A 14 -4.88 32.72 62.67
CA LYS A 14 -6.21 32.18 62.21
C LYS A 14 -6.32 31.76 60.72
N ASN A 15 -6.90 30.56 60.51
CA ASN A 15 -7.70 30.05 59.37
C ASN A 15 -6.99 29.89 57.98
N VAL A 16 -7.22 28.86 57.14
CA VAL A 16 -8.30 27.84 57.02
C VAL A 16 -7.78 26.41 56.72
N ILE A 17 -8.21 25.44 57.53
CA ILE A 17 -8.59 24.00 57.30
C ILE A 17 -7.80 23.05 56.33
N HIS A 18 -7.21 22.00 56.95
CA HIS A 18 -6.96 20.57 56.62
C HIS A 18 -6.86 19.93 55.19
N LYS A 19 -5.68 19.29 54.97
CA LYS A 19 -5.36 17.84 54.77
C LYS A 19 -6.17 16.89 53.83
N ARG A 20 -5.39 16.02 53.14
CA ARG A 20 -5.70 14.74 52.43
C ARG A 20 -6.14 13.60 53.43
N PRO A 21 -6.50 12.32 53.06
CA PRO A 21 -6.39 11.61 51.76
C PRO A 21 -7.48 10.51 51.39
N CYS A 22 -7.22 9.72 50.34
CA CYS A 22 -7.51 8.26 50.16
C CYS A 22 -8.85 7.66 49.59
N VAL A 23 -8.70 6.96 48.44
CA VAL A 23 -9.00 5.49 48.20
C VAL A 23 -10.36 4.98 47.65
N SER A 24 -10.25 3.94 46.80
CA SER A 24 -11.22 2.87 46.40
C SER A 24 -12.25 3.12 45.28
N ARG A 25 -12.68 2.11 44.50
CA ARG A 25 -12.11 0.79 44.07
C ARG A 25 -13.08 0.12 43.06
N ILE A 26 -12.56 -0.81 42.24
CA ILE A 26 -13.09 -2.18 42.01
C ILE A 26 -12.04 -2.99 41.25
N ALA A 27 -12.05 -4.32 41.37
CA ALA A 27 -11.01 -5.19 40.81
C ALA A 27 -11.57 -6.57 40.41
N LEU A 28 -10.85 -7.27 39.53
CA LEU A 28 -10.95 -8.72 39.32
C LEU A 28 -9.56 -9.35 39.45
N ARG A 29 -9.51 -10.58 39.98
CA ARG A 29 -8.29 -11.29 40.38
C ARG A 29 -8.35 -12.72 39.87
N VAL A 30 -7.29 -13.17 39.20
CA VAL A 30 -7.02 -14.59 38.94
C VAL A 30 -5.58 -14.85 39.35
N GLU A 31 -5.39 -15.75 40.31
CA GLU A 31 -4.07 -16.25 40.69
C GLU A 31 -3.78 -17.57 39.96
N LYS A 32 -2.50 -17.83 39.67
CA LYS A 32 -2.04 -19.18 39.34
C LYS A 32 -0.71 -19.45 40.02
N VAL A 33 -0.65 -20.54 40.78
CA VAL A 33 0.47 -20.87 41.68
C VAL A 33 1.60 -21.56 40.91
N SER A 34 2.85 -21.22 41.26
CA SER A 34 4.05 -21.85 40.71
C SER A 34 4.49 -23.08 41.52
N ARG A 35 4.94 -24.14 40.83
CA ARG A 35 5.82 -25.19 41.38
C ARG A 35 6.78 -25.72 40.31
N GLN A 36 8.05 -25.92 40.69
CA GLN A 36 9.09 -26.56 39.89
C GLN A 36 9.05 -28.10 40.06
N ILE A 37 9.37 -28.85 38.99
CA ILE A 37 10.12 -30.12 39.06
C ILE A 37 11.10 -30.16 37.85
N ARG A 38 12.26 -30.83 38.00
CA ARG A 38 13.32 -30.96 36.96
C ARG A 38 13.09 -32.13 35.98
N PRO A 39 13.69 -32.10 34.77
CA PRO A 39 13.41 -33.06 33.68
C PRO A 39 14.27 -34.33 33.70
N ARG A 40 13.85 -35.38 32.97
CA ARG A 40 14.71 -36.51 32.59
C ARG A 40 14.29 -37.22 31.28
N SER A 41 15.14 -37.10 30.26
CA SER A 41 15.65 -38.14 29.33
C SER A 41 14.73 -39.11 28.54
N LEU A 42 15.15 -39.34 27.28
CA LEU A 42 14.87 -40.47 26.35
C LEU A 42 13.45 -40.48 25.73
N ASP A 43 13.25 -40.24 24.43
CA ASP A 43 13.80 -40.90 23.21
C ASP A 43 13.20 -42.30 22.93
N THR A 44 12.34 -42.40 21.91
CA THR A 44 12.54 -43.29 20.73
C THR A 44 11.37 -43.24 19.74
N ASN A 45 11.67 -43.48 18.46
CA ASN A 45 10.69 -43.67 17.39
C ASN A 45 10.20 -45.13 17.31
N LYS A 46 8.90 -45.38 17.01
CA LYS A 46 8.50 -46.25 15.88
C LYS A 46 6.98 -46.39 15.59
N ARG A 47 6.76 -46.79 14.33
CA ARG A 47 5.56 -47.34 13.65
C ARG A 47 4.92 -48.48 14.48
N ARG A 48 3.65 -48.91 14.28
CA ARG A 48 3.11 -49.51 13.03
C ARG A 48 1.58 -49.76 13.10
N MET A 49 0.95 -49.97 11.95
CA MET A 49 -0.45 -50.43 11.80
C MET A 49 -0.66 -51.89 12.25
N GLN A 50 -1.87 -52.29 12.68
CA GLN A 50 -2.76 -53.18 11.88
C GLN A 50 -4.18 -53.38 12.46
N ARG A 51 -5.02 -54.11 11.69
CA ARG A 51 -6.49 -54.30 11.81
C ARG A 51 -6.91 -55.36 12.85
N GLN A 52 -8.14 -55.24 13.39
CA GLN A 52 -9.28 -56.20 13.36
C GLN A 52 -10.33 -55.79 14.43
N SER A 53 -11.63 -55.60 14.15
CA SER A 53 -12.74 -56.59 14.10
C SER A 53 -12.77 -57.54 15.32
N THR A 54 -13.85 -57.71 16.11
CA THR A 54 -15.30 -57.77 15.76
C THR A 54 -16.29 -57.46 16.92
N ASN A 55 -17.55 -57.17 16.55
CA ASN A 55 -18.82 -57.61 17.17
C ASN A 55 -19.38 -57.13 18.55
N ILE A 56 -20.65 -56.68 18.45
CA ILE A 56 -21.83 -56.98 19.31
C ILE A 56 -21.89 -56.41 20.75
N ILE A 57 -22.88 -55.53 20.98
CA ILE A 57 -24.04 -55.79 21.85
C ILE A 57 -25.24 -54.98 21.33
N HIS A 58 -26.46 -55.51 21.51
CA HIS A 58 -27.71 -54.97 20.97
C HIS A 58 -28.66 -54.60 22.13
N VAL A 59 -29.08 -53.35 22.24
CA VAL A 59 -30.19 -52.93 23.13
C VAL A 59 -31.05 -51.92 22.37
N SER A 60 -32.37 -52.10 22.43
CA SER A 60 -33.36 -51.24 21.75
C SER A 60 -34.55 -51.01 22.67
N VAL A 61 -34.90 -49.74 22.90
CA VAL A 61 -36.17 -49.34 23.52
C VAL A 61 -36.74 -48.14 22.75
N ARG A 62 -38.07 -48.09 22.68
CA ARG A 62 -38.89 -47.34 21.70
C ARG A 62 -39.04 -45.85 22.04
N GLN A 63 -39.46 -45.08 21.03
CA GLN A 63 -40.20 -43.82 21.21
C GLN A 63 -41.57 -44.08 21.89
N PRO A 64 -42.28 -43.00 22.27
CA PRO A 64 -43.45 -42.68 21.42
C PRO A 64 -43.53 -41.19 21.01
N LYS A 65 -44.19 -40.94 19.87
CA LYS A 65 -44.74 -39.63 19.52
C LYS A 65 -46.11 -39.46 20.19
N ILE A 66 -46.47 -38.21 20.54
CA ILE A 66 -47.86 -37.76 20.62
C ILE A 66 -47.95 -36.42 19.88
N ASN A 67 -48.90 -36.31 18.95
CA ASN A 67 -49.33 -35.03 18.38
C ASN A 67 -50.47 -34.47 19.24
N HIS A 68 -50.63 -33.14 19.30
CA HIS A 68 -51.96 -32.53 19.16
C HIS A 68 -51.83 -31.10 18.61
N THR A 69 -52.98 -30.51 18.27
CA THR A 69 -53.09 -29.42 17.28
C THR A 69 -53.99 -28.27 17.76
N ASN A 70 -54.10 -27.24 16.92
CA ASN A 70 -55.15 -26.20 16.83
C ASN A 70 -55.01 -24.88 17.63
N ASP A 71 -54.74 -23.82 16.84
CA ASP A 71 -55.64 -22.68 16.56
C ASP A 71 -55.82 -21.44 17.47
N ASN A 72 -55.94 -20.33 16.73
CA ASN A 72 -56.82 -19.14 16.90
C ASN A 72 -56.39 -17.90 17.73
N LYS A 73 -56.09 -16.83 16.95
CA LYS A 73 -56.73 -15.50 16.96
C LYS A 73 -56.65 -14.56 18.19
N SER A 74 -55.82 -13.51 18.01
CA SER A 74 -56.18 -12.07 18.06
C SER A 74 -57.29 -11.54 18.99
N VAL A 75 -57.00 -10.45 19.73
CA VAL A 75 -57.63 -9.10 19.60
C VAL A 75 -56.95 -8.07 20.54
N ASN A 76 -57.15 -6.77 20.30
CA ASN A 76 -56.52 -5.62 20.99
C ASN A 76 -57.20 -5.20 22.31
N SER A 77 -56.40 -4.69 23.27
CA SER A 77 -56.66 -3.46 24.08
C SER A 77 -55.45 -3.17 24.98
N HIS A 78 -54.74 -2.03 24.84
CA HIS A 78 -55.00 -0.69 25.40
C HIS A 78 -54.92 -0.54 26.94
N GLU A 79 -53.90 0.24 27.35
CA GLU A 79 -53.80 1.12 28.52
C GLU A 79 -53.87 0.58 29.97
N ASN A 80 -52.82 0.90 30.73
CA ASN A 80 -53.00 1.78 31.88
C ASN A 80 -51.75 2.66 32.14
N LEU A 81 -51.92 3.83 32.76
CA LEU A 81 -50.84 4.78 33.07
C LEU A 81 -50.43 4.74 34.54
N LEU A 82 -49.17 5.10 34.83
CA LEU A 82 -48.80 5.87 36.01
C LEU A 82 -47.65 6.85 35.68
N SER A 83 -47.77 8.09 36.15
CA SER A 83 -46.78 9.17 36.00
C SER A 83 -45.99 9.38 37.32
N ILE A 84 -44.95 10.22 37.40
CA ILE A 84 -45.04 11.66 37.73
C ILE A 84 -43.63 12.32 37.63
N ASN A 85 -43.53 13.48 36.93
CA ASN A 85 -42.68 14.69 37.15
C ASN A 85 -41.17 14.62 37.53
N SER A 86 -40.27 15.60 37.24
CA SER A 86 -40.22 16.84 36.40
C SER A 86 -38.73 17.34 36.44
N GLN A 87 -38.12 18.08 35.50
CA GLN A 87 -38.34 19.50 35.11
C GLN A 87 -37.63 19.89 33.78
N ARG A 88 -37.88 21.12 33.30
CA ARG A 88 -37.27 21.84 32.14
C ARG A 88 -36.87 23.27 32.54
N PRO A 89 -35.93 23.94 31.82
CA PRO A 89 -36.25 24.83 30.67
C PRO A 89 -35.37 24.52 29.42
N ASN A 90 -35.83 24.61 28.17
CA ASN A 90 -36.13 25.79 27.33
C ASN A 90 -34.95 26.80 27.20
N LYS A 91 -34.65 27.49 26.09
CA LYS A 91 -34.84 27.44 24.61
C LYS A 91 -34.54 28.87 24.14
N LEU A 92 -33.79 29.09 23.05
CA LEU A 92 -33.86 30.35 22.28
C LEU A 92 -33.39 30.13 20.83
N ASP A 93 -34.08 30.73 19.86
CA ASP A 93 -33.81 30.64 18.41
C ASP A 93 -33.35 31.98 17.85
N PHE A 94 -32.55 32.00 16.77
CA PHE A 94 -32.37 33.10 15.80
C PHE A 94 -31.51 32.52 14.63
N MET A 95 -31.69 32.73 13.33
CA MET A 95 -32.71 33.25 12.39
C MET A 95 -32.06 33.08 11.00
N GLU A 96 -32.82 32.71 9.96
CA GLU A 96 -32.41 32.94 8.56
C GLU A 96 -33.08 34.23 8.05
N GLU A 97 -32.38 35.05 7.24
CA GLU A 97 -32.88 35.55 5.94
C GLU A 97 -31.90 36.51 5.22
N TYR A 98 -32.12 36.60 3.90
CA TYR A 98 -31.65 37.55 2.88
C TYR A 98 -30.66 38.69 3.19
N CYS A 99 -29.74 38.87 2.22
CA CYS A 99 -29.54 40.18 1.59
C CYS A 99 -29.68 40.05 0.07
N ASN A 100 -30.47 40.92 -0.58
CA ASN A 100 -30.92 40.76 -1.97
C ASN A 100 -30.38 41.88 -2.88
N VAL A 101 -30.26 41.60 -4.19
CA VAL A 101 -29.68 42.54 -5.17
C VAL A 101 -30.65 43.68 -5.48
N SER A 102 -30.21 44.92 -5.29
CA SER A 102 -30.92 46.10 -5.82
C SER A 102 -29.98 47.17 -6.36
N ASN A 103 -30.01 47.33 -7.68
CA ASN A 103 -29.83 48.66 -8.30
C ASN A 103 -30.41 48.64 -9.73
N ARG A 104 -31.71 48.94 -9.86
CA ARG A 104 -32.33 49.20 -11.17
C ARG A 104 -32.26 50.69 -11.48
N LYS A 105 -31.60 51.06 -12.59
CA LYS A 105 -31.95 52.26 -13.36
C LYS A 105 -32.26 51.84 -14.78
N GLN A 106 -33.54 51.89 -15.16
CA GLN A 106 -33.94 51.83 -16.57
C GLN A 106 -33.63 53.18 -17.25
N LEU A 107 -33.51 53.18 -18.58
CA LEU A 107 -34.13 54.21 -19.43
C LEU A 107 -34.09 53.83 -20.93
N LYS A 108 -35.27 53.97 -21.58
CA LYS A 108 -35.53 54.21 -23.02
C LYS A 108 -35.16 53.14 -24.07
N ASN A 109 -36.23 52.62 -24.70
CA ASN A 109 -36.23 52.00 -26.02
C ASN A 109 -35.77 52.95 -27.13
N ILE A 110 -34.97 52.46 -28.09
CA ILE A 110 -35.01 52.88 -29.49
C ILE A 110 -34.97 51.62 -30.37
N ARG A 111 -35.87 51.52 -31.35
CA ARG A 111 -35.91 50.40 -32.31
C ARG A 111 -34.80 50.54 -33.34
N ASN A 112 -34.10 49.45 -33.69
CA ASN A 112 -33.63 49.31 -35.07
C ASN A 112 -33.42 47.85 -35.52
N LYS A 113 -33.56 47.60 -36.83
CA LYS A 113 -33.49 46.25 -37.44
C LYS A 113 -32.04 45.72 -37.48
N ARG A 114 -31.84 44.46 -37.06
CA ARG A 114 -30.96 43.49 -37.74
C ARG A 114 -31.17 42.07 -37.19
N ARG A 115 -31.39 41.08 -38.06
CA ARG A 115 -31.21 39.66 -37.71
C ARG A 115 -29.72 39.42 -37.45
N ARG A 116 -29.36 38.79 -36.33
CA ARG A 116 -28.06 38.15 -36.16
C ARG A 116 -28.12 37.03 -35.12
N TYR A 117 -27.25 36.04 -35.28
CA TYR A 117 -27.18 34.80 -34.51
C TYR A 117 -26.81 35.04 -33.04
N GLY A 118 -27.31 34.20 -32.14
CA GLY A 118 -26.89 34.18 -30.73
C GLY A 118 -25.46 33.66 -30.57
N CYS A 119 -24.70 34.26 -29.65
CA CYS A 119 -23.33 33.84 -29.36
C CYS A 119 -23.29 32.54 -28.55
N TRP A 120 -22.33 31.66 -28.87
CA TRP A 120 -21.90 30.56 -28.00
C TRP A 120 -20.69 30.98 -27.14
N PRO A 121 -20.42 30.30 -26.00
CA PRO A 121 -19.28 30.59 -25.14
C PRO A 121 -17.91 30.38 -25.83
N PRO A 122 -16.82 31.01 -25.35
CA PRO A 122 -15.51 30.98 -26.03
C PRO A 122 -14.91 29.58 -26.22
N SER A 123 -15.19 28.64 -25.31
CA SER A 123 -14.63 27.28 -25.30
C SER A 123 -14.97 26.43 -26.53
N CYS A 124 -16.08 26.70 -27.22
CA CYS A 124 -16.49 25.91 -28.39
C CYS A 124 -15.78 26.29 -29.71
N ARG A 125 -15.03 27.39 -29.78
CA ARG A 125 -14.46 27.86 -31.06
C ARG A 125 -13.14 27.17 -31.45
N CYS A 126 -12.40 26.62 -30.50
CA CYS A 126 -11.14 25.92 -30.78
C CYS A 126 -11.36 24.51 -31.36
N VAL A 127 -12.34 23.76 -30.83
CA VAL A 127 -12.60 22.36 -31.22
C VAL A 127 -12.98 22.26 -32.71
N LEU A 128 -13.85 23.14 -33.19
CA LEU A 128 -14.32 23.12 -34.58
C LEU A 128 -13.20 23.44 -35.59
N ALA A 129 -12.26 24.33 -35.21
CA ALA A 129 -11.09 24.63 -36.04
C ALA A 129 -10.11 23.45 -36.08
N TYR A 130 -9.91 22.75 -34.96
CA TYR A 130 -9.03 21.58 -34.87
C TYR A 130 -9.54 20.41 -35.71
N MET A 131 -10.84 20.12 -35.65
CA MET A 131 -11.47 19.05 -36.44
C MET A 131 -11.42 19.31 -37.95
N LEU A 132 -11.58 20.57 -38.39
CA LEU A 132 -11.41 20.97 -39.79
C LEU A 132 -9.95 20.87 -40.26
N GLY A 133 -8.98 21.16 -39.38
CA GLY A 133 -7.56 20.99 -39.67
C GLY A 133 -7.19 19.52 -39.94
N ILE A 134 -7.64 18.60 -39.08
CA ILE A 134 -7.37 17.15 -39.23
C ILE A 134 -7.94 16.61 -40.54
N LEU A 135 -9.17 16.99 -40.92
CA LEU A 135 -9.81 16.57 -42.17
C LEU A 135 -9.03 17.02 -43.41
N LEU A 136 -8.45 18.23 -43.40
CA LEU A 136 -7.67 18.74 -44.53
C LEU A 136 -6.29 18.09 -44.64
N VAL A 137 -5.62 17.77 -43.52
CA VAL A 137 -4.33 17.07 -43.53
C VAL A 137 -4.49 15.62 -44.03
N GLY A 138 -5.53 14.91 -43.61
CA GLY A 138 -5.80 13.53 -44.06
C GLY A 138 -5.96 13.40 -45.57
N ALA A 139 -6.61 14.37 -46.22
CA ALA A 139 -6.80 14.39 -47.67
C ALA A 139 -5.49 14.55 -48.47
N VAL A 140 -4.51 15.29 -47.93
CA VAL A 140 -3.21 15.51 -48.59
C VAL A 140 -2.31 14.28 -48.51
N VAL A 141 -2.29 13.59 -47.36
CA VAL A 141 -1.44 12.38 -47.17
C VAL A 141 -1.94 11.20 -48.01
N GLY A 142 -3.26 11.02 -48.14
CA GLY A 142 -3.84 9.96 -48.97
C GLY A 142 -3.51 10.06 -50.45
N GLY A 143 -3.32 11.28 -50.99
CA GLY A 143 -3.06 11.51 -52.41
C GLY A 143 -1.66 11.14 -52.91
N ILE A 144 -0.68 11.03 -52.01
CA ILE A 144 0.75 10.88 -52.41
C ILE A 144 1.18 9.40 -52.45
N VAL A 145 0.62 8.55 -51.59
CA VAL A 145 1.03 7.12 -51.50
C VAL A 145 0.43 6.25 -52.62
N GLY A 146 -0.73 6.63 -53.18
CA GLY A 146 -1.40 5.86 -54.23
C GLY A 146 -0.80 5.98 -55.64
N GLY A 147 0.21 6.82 -55.85
CA GLY A 147 0.64 7.25 -57.19
C GLY A 147 1.79 6.47 -57.85
N LEU A 148 2.42 5.50 -57.17
CA LEU A 148 3.78 5.05 -57.55
C LEU A 148 4.00 3.54 -57.78
N LEU A 149 2.94 2.71 -57.78
CA LEU A 149 3.04 1.28 -58.14
C LEU A 149 1.98 0.89 -59.18
N GLY A 150 2.29 1.11 -60.46
CA GLY A 150 1.34 0.88 -61.55
C GLY A 150 1.97 0.74 -62.94
N LYS A 151 2.83 -0.27 -63.16
CA LYS A 151 3.25 -0.67 -64.53
C LYS A 151 3.88 -2.06 -64.62
N GLN A 152 3.08 -3.09 -64.89
CA GLN A 152 3.31 -4.08 -65.96
C GLN A 152 2.02 -4.89 -66.21
N ASN A 153 1.91 -5.52 -67.38
CA ASN A 153 0.69 -6.12 -67.92
C ASN A 153 0.97 -7.62 -68.30
N PRO A 154 0.02 -8.42 -68.83
CA PRO A 154 -0.46 -9.59 -68.09
C PRO A 154 -0.15 -10.94 -68.75
N THR A 155 -0.28 -12.03 -67.99
CA THR A 155 -0.31 -13.39 -68.52
C THR A 155 -1.44 -14.21 -67.89
N THR A 156 -2.29 -14.78 -68.74
CA THR A 156 -3.46 -15.61 -68.39
C THR A 156 -3.05 -17.05 -68.03
N THR A 157 -3.77 -17.74 -67.12
CA THR A 157 -4.18 -19.16 -67.26
C THR A 157 -5.17 -19.61 -66.17
N THR A 158 -6.41 -19.87 -66.62
CA THR A 158 -7.33 -20.99 -66.29
C THR A 158 -7.48 -21.52 -64.84
N THR A 159 -8.71 -21.39 -64.32
CA THR A 159 -9.27 -22.08 -63.15
C THR A 159 -9.35 -23.61 -63.30
N LYS A 160 -9.16 -24.37 -62.21
CA LYS A 160 -9.78 -25.70 -62.08
C LYS A 160 -10.16 -26.04 -60.63
N THR A 161 -11.43 -26.36 -60.43
CA THR A 161 -11.99 -26.82 -59.15
C THR A 161 -11.91 -28.34 -59.05
N THR A 162 -11.54 -28.88 -57.88
CA THR A 162 -11.67 -30.31 -57.56
C THR A 162 -12.19 -30.48 -56.14
N THR A 163 -13.30 -31.20 -56.00
CA THR A 163 -13.90 -31.59 -54.72
C THR A 163 -13.47 -33.02 -54.37
N THR A 164 -13.19 -33.31 -53.10
CA THR A 164 -13.07 -34.68 -52.58
C THR A 164 -13.78 -34.78 -51.22
N ALA A 165 -14.42 -35.91 -50.95
CA ALA A 165 -15.34 -36.10 -49.82
C ALA A 165 -14.90 -37.21 -48.83
N THR A 166 -15.66 -37.32 -47.74
CA THR A 166 -15.51 -38.24 -46.60
C THR A 166 -15.63 -39.73 -46.97
N THR A 167 -14.91 -40.59 -46.24
CA THR A 167 -15.18 -42.04 -46.13
C THR A 167 -15.09 -42.49 -44.66
N THR A 168 -15.91 -43.48 -44.25
CA THR A 168 -16.10 -43.87 -42.85
C THR A 168 -16.05 -45.40 -42.65
N THR A 169 -15.27 -45.87 -41.67
CA THR A 169 -15.35 -47.22 -41.04
C THR A 169 -14.66 -47.13 -39.67
N THR A 170 -15.16 -47.57 -38.50
CA THR A 170 -16.18 -48.55 -38.05
C THR A 170 -15.67 -49.99 -37.87
N THR A 171 -15.29 -50.37 -36.63
CA THR A 171 -15.39 -51.75 -36.10
C THR A 171 -15.32 -51.81 -34.56
N THR A 172 -15.65 -52.99 -34.02
CA THR A 172 -16.03 -53.29 -32.61
C THR A 172 -15.60 -54.73 -32.25
N ALA A 173 -15.43 -55.17 -31.00
CA ALA A 173 -15.43 -54.55 -29.65
C ALA A 173 -14.78 -55.54 -28.64
N THR A 174 -15.18 -55.48 -27.36
CA THR A 174 -15.19 -56.58 -26.36
C THR A 174 -14.00 -56.67 -25.38
N THR A 175 -14.33 -57.04 -24.13
CA THR A 175 -13.46 -57.21 -22.95
C THR A 175 -13.24 -58.68 -22.60
N THR A 176 -12.18 -59.02 -21.84
CA THR A 176 -12.20 -59.79 -20.54
C THR A 176 -10.79 -60.33 -20.16
N SER A 177 -10.55 -60.51 -18.85
CA SER A 177 -9.37 -61.05 -18.13
C SER A 177 -8.81 -62.40 -18.64
N THR A 178 -7.53 -62.79 -18.42
CA THR A 178 -6.96 -63.14 -17.08
C THR A 178 -5.42 -63.15 -16.92
N THR A 179 -5.01 -62.88 -15.67
CA THR A 179 -3.89 -63.40 -14.83
C THR A 179 -2.67 -64.12 -15.43
N THR A 180 -1.45 -63.64 -15.10
CA THR A 180 -0.33 -64.51 -14.63
C THR A 180 0.69 -63.74 -13.80
N THR A 181 1.56 -64.44 -13.07
CA THR A 181 2.45 -63.90 -12.01
C THR A 181 3.93 -64.09 -12.33
N SER A 182 4.78 -63.09 -12.05
CA SER A 182 6.22 -63.29 -11.85
C SER A 182 6.81 -62.25 -10.89
N THR A 183 7.37 -62.70 -9.77
CA THR A 183 8.18 -61.89 -8.84
C THR A 183 9.66 -61.94 -9.21
N THR A 184 10.36 -60.79 -9.12
CA THR A 184 11.82 -60.79 -8.94
C THR A 184 12.26 -59.61 -8.08
N THR A 185 13.26 -59.86 -7.22
CA THR A 185 13.80 -58.91 -6.25
C THR A 185 15.09 -58.29 -6.77
N SER A 186 15.33 -57.00 -6.53
CA SER A 186 16.67 -56.41 -6.64
C SER A 186 16.87 -55.30 -5.61
N THR A 187 17.87 -55.45 -4.75
CA THR A 187 18.22 -54.53 -3.66
C THR A 187 19.56 -53.83 -3.89
N THR A 188 19.59 -52.50 -3.75
CA THR A 188 20.78 -51.71 -3.40
C THR A 188 20.30 -50.61 -2.46
N THR A 189 20.61 -50.62 -1.17
CA THR A 189 21.94 -50.38 -0.53
C THR A 189 22.37 -48.93 -0.69
N ALA A 190 22.03 -48.10 0.30
CA ALA A 190 22.56 -46.75 0.47
C ALA A 190 23.76 -46.80 1.43
N THR A 191 24.93 -46.35 0.97
CA THR A 191 26.16 -46.34 1.79
C THR A 191 26.18 -45.12 2.71
N SER A 192 26.20 -45.35 4.02
CA SER A 192 26.40 -44.31 5.03
C SER A 192 27.90 -44.12 5.32
N THR A 193 28.48 -43.00 4.91
CA THR A 193 29.89 -42.69 5.19
C THR A 193 30.07 -42.16 6.61
N THR A 194 30.79 -42.89 7.45
CA THR A 194 31.18 -42.46 8.79
C THR A 194 32.19 -41.31 8.73
N THR A 195 31.95 -40.23 9.47
CA THR A 195 32.98 -39.22 9.79
C THR A 195 33.14 -39.14 11.31
N THR A 196 34.36 -39.36 11.78
CA THR A 196 34.67 -39.57 13.20
C THR A 196 34.66 -38.26 13.99
N THR A 197 33.84 -38.16 15.03
CA THR A 197 33.92 -37.07 16.02
C THR A 197 35.08 -37.29 16.98
N THR A 198 36.20 -36.59 16.76
CA THR A 198 37.34 -36.60 17.68
C THR A 198 37.12 -35.57 18.79
N SER A 199 37.05 -36.01 20.05
CA SER A 199 36.88 -35.10 21.20
C SER A 199 38.15 -34.29 21.48
N SER A 200 38.14 -33.00 21.15
CA SER A 200 39.19 -32.05 21.54
C SER A 200 38.85 -31.38 22.88
N THR A 201 39.47 -31.85 23.97
CA THR A 201 39.32 -31.23 25.30
C THR A 201 40.15 -29.94 25.37
N THR A 202 39.53 -28.80 25.08
CA THR A 202 40.21 -27.49 25.19
C THR A 202 40.28 -27.03 26.64
N THR A 203 41.49 -27.02 27.22
CA THR A 203 41.76 -26.54 28.57
C THR A 203 41.46 -25.04 28.72
N THR A 204 40.74 -24.67 29.78
CA THR A 204 40.54 -23.26 30.16
C THR A 204 41.82 -22.67 30.76
N THR A 205 42.64 -22.04 29.92
CA THR A 205 43.80 -21.26 30.39
C THR A 205 43.36 -19.86 30.80
N THR A 206 43.20 -19.63 32.11
CA THR A 206 42.91 -18.30 32.67
C THR A 206 44.15 -17.41 32.60
N THR A 207 44.31 -16.62 31.54
CA THR A 207 45.34 -15.58 31.46
C THR A 207 44.93 -14.35 32.27
N THR A 208 45.50 -14.23 33.47
CA THR A 208 45.38 -13.03 34.31
C THR A 208 46.13 -11.85 33.69
N SER A 209 45.43 -11.01 32.92
CA SER A 209 45.97 -9.73 32.44
C SER A 209 45.92 -8.67 33.54
N THR A 210 47.03 -8.45 34.23
CA THR A 210 47.19 -7.32 35.16
C THR A 210 47.28 -6.01 34.40
N THR A 211 46.18 -5.25 34.35
CA THR A 211 46.18 -3.89 33.80
C THR A 211 46.86 -2.93 34.78
N THR A 212 48.07 -2.48 34.45
CA THR A 212 48.80 -1.47 35.22
C THR A 212 48.11 -0.11 35.13
N THR A 213 47.74 0.46 36.27
CA THR A 213 47.18 1.82 36.36
C THR A 213 48.24 2.88 36.06
N THR A 214 48.25 3.42 34.84
CA THR A 214 49.10 4.57 34.49
C THR A 214 48.33 5.88 34.71
N THR A 215 48.55 6.52 35.86
CA THR A 215 47.92 7.80 36.20
C THR A 215 48.51 8.95 35.38
N THR A 216 47.84 9.37 34.31
CA THR A 216 48.19 10.58 33.55
C THR A 216 47.48 11.81 34.10
N THR A 217 48.15 12.56 34.95
CA THR A 217 47.68 13.87 35.45
C THR A 217 47.63 14.89 34.32
N SER A 218 46.44 15.33 33.93
CA SER A 218 46.23 16.46 33.02
C SER A 218 45.73 17.69 33.80
N THR A 219 46.46 18.80 33.69
CA THR A 219 46.16 20.04 34.41
C THR A 219 45.02 20.80 33.72
N ALA A 220 43.88 20.95 34.41
CA ALA A 220 42.78 21.77 33.93
C ALA A 220 42.97 23.25 34.31
N THR A 221 43.13 24.13 33.33
CA THR A 221 43.23 25.58 33.54
C THR A 221 41.84 26.22 33.53
N THR A 222 41.35 26.64 34.69
CA THR A 222 40.06 27.34 34.83
C THR A 222 40.13 28.75 34.23
N THR A 223 39.28 29.04 33.25
CA THR A 223 39.09 30.40 32.71
C THR A 223 37.76 30.96 33.21
N THR A 224 37.81 32.02 34.03
CA THR A 224 36.61 32.61 34.66
C THR A 224 36.10 33.80 33.85
N THR A 225 35.00 33.65 33.13
CA THR A 225 34.27 34.76 32.51
C THR A 225 33.23 35.35 33.46
N VAL A 226 33.38 36.62 33.80
CA VAL A 226 32.42 37.39 34.61
C VAL A 226 31.35 37.99 33.70
N SER A 227 30.07 37.83 34.07
CA SER A 227 28.95 38.56 33.47
C SER A 227 28.43 39.62 34.44
N THR A 228 28.35 40.87 34.00
CA THR A 228 27.77 41.99 34.77
C THR A 228 26.32 42.24 34.36
N THR A 229 25.43 42.27 35.34
CA THR A 229 24.02 42.65 35.15
C THR A 229 23.83 44.12 35.52
N THR A 230 23.24 44.92 34.63
CA THR A 230 22.90 46.32 34.91
C THR A 230 21.39 46.51 34.87
N THR A 231 20.80 46.86 36.01
CA THR A 231 19.37 47.18 36.16
C THR A 231 19.19 48.70 36.16
N THR A 232 18.19 49.22 35.43
CA THR A 232 17.87 50.67 35.44
C THR A 232 16.38 50.86 35.68
N THR A 233 16.04 51.67 36.69
CA THR A 233 14.65 51.92 37.14
C THR A 233 14.37 53.42 37.26
N THR A 234 13.38 53.92 36.53
CA THR A 234 12.72 55.24 36.68
C THR A 234 11.55 55.30 35.69
N ALA A 235 10.54 56.16 35.83
CA ALA A 235 9.77 56.58 37.00
C ALA A 235 8.46 57.21 36.45
N SER A 236 7.34 57.13 37.17
CA SER A 236 6.06 57.66 36.67
C SER A 236 5.84 59.11 37.14
N THR A 237 5.37 59.97 36.23
CA THR A 237 4.85 61.31 36.54
C THR A 237 3.57 61.58 35.77
N THR A 238 2.55 62.05 36.49
CA THR A 238 1.20 62.32 35.97
C THR A 238 0.94 63.82 35.96
N THR A 239 0.58 64.38 34.81
CA THR A 239 -0.03 65.72 34.69
C THR A 239 -1.16 65.67 33.68
N THR A 240 -2.25 66.38 33.96
CA THR A 240 -3.54 66.23 33.29
C THR A 240 -3.88 67.44 32.40
N THR A 241 -4.78 67.20 31.44
CA THR A 241 -5.92 68.06 31.02
C THR A 241 -5.89 68.76 29.64
N ILE A 242 -7.10 68.80 29.08
CA ILE A 242 -7.66 69.61 27.97
C ILE A 242 -7.46 69.07 26.54
N THR A 243 -8.62 68.83 25.94
CA THR A 243 -8.86 68.31 24.59
C THR A 243 -9.08 69.45 23.60
N THR A 244 -8.51 69.35 22.39
CA THR A 244 -9.19 69.84 21.17
C THR A 244 -8.91 68.91 20.00
N SER A 245 -9.94 68.58 19.22
CA SER A 245 -9.88 67.60 18.13
C SER A 245 -9.91 68.26 16.75
N THR A 246 -8.90 68.01 15.93
CA THR A 246 -8.94 68.24 14.47
C THR A 246 -8.17 67.14 13.76
N THR A 247 -8.80 66.54 12.73
CA THR A 247 -8.26 65.40 11.99
C THR A 247 -7.56 65.83 10.71
N THR A 248 -6.27 65.50 10.59
CA THR A 248 -5.54 65.43 9.31
C THR A 248 -4.65 64.18 9.33
N SER A 249 -4.72 63.38 8.28
CA SER A 249 -4.03 62.08 8.19
C SER A 249 -2.64 62.21 7.59
N THR A 250 -1.59 61.92 8.37
CA THR A 250 -0.23 61.73 7.86
C THR A 250 0.37 60.41 8.32
N THR A 251 0.96 59.70 7.37
CA THR A 251 1.65 58.41 7.44
C THR A 251 2.37 58.11 8.76
N SER A 252 2.02 57.00 9.41
CA SER A 252 2.81 56.39 10.49
C SER A 252 3.61 55.19 9.98
N THR A 253 4.94 55.26 10.12
CA THR A 253 5.85 54.18 9.72
C THR A 253 5.76 53.03 10.71
N THR A 254 5.11 51.92 10.33
CA THR A 254 4.99 50.75 11.21
C THR A 254 6.31 49.98 11.27
N THR A 255 7.04 50.11 12.37
CA THR A 255 8.20 49.28 12.69
C THR A 255 7.75 47.82 12.82
N LYS A 256 7.86 47.05 11.74
CA LYS A 256 7.42 45.66 11.70
C LYS A 256 8.39 44.79 12.50
N THR A 257 8.06 44.53 13.76
CA THR A 257 8.69 43.48 14.56
C THR A 257 8.62 42.17 13.79
N THR A 258 9.75 41.69 13.30
CA THR A 258 9.81 40.45 12.51
C THR A 258 9.75 39.25 13.44
N SER A 259 8.53 38.94 13.92
CA SER A 259 8.22 37.58 14.32
C SER A 259 8.35 36.69 13.09
N THR A 260 9.31 35.77 13.10
CA THR A 260 9.40 34.68 12.12
C THR A 260 8.26 33.71 12.35
N THR A 261 7.07 34.11 11.90
CA THR A 261 5.93 33.21 11.72
C THR A 261 6.32 32.20 10.66
N THR A 262 6.70 31.00 11.08
CA THR A 262 6.98 29.89 10.16
C THR A 262 5.73 29.59 9.35
N THR A 263 5.69 30.10 8.12
CA THR A 263 4.61 29.82 7.19
C THR A 263 4.69 28.34 6.85
N ARG A 264 3.78 27.52 7.41
CA ARG A 264 3.59 26.13 6.96
C ARG A 264 3.52 26.14 5.44
N LEU A 265 4.43 25.40 4.80
CA LEU A 265 4.43 25.28 3.35
C LEU A 265 3.19 24.48 2.97
N TYR A 266 2.15 25.16 2.49
CA TYR A 266 0.88 24.49 2.15
C TYR A 266 1.06 23.76 0.82
N CYS A 267 1.59 22.54 0.90
CA CYS A 267 1.96 21.71 -0.26
C CYS A 267 0.79 21.43 -1.22
N GLY A 268 -0.45 21.52 -0.73
CA GLY A 268 -1.67 21.19 -1.45
C GLY A 268 -2.43 20.08 -0.73
N GLN A 269 -3.23 19.34 -1.47
CA GLN A 269 -3.87 18.11 -1.01
C GLN A 269 -3.11 16.92 -1.61
N SER A 270 -2.69 16.00 -0.76
CA SER A 270 -2.03 14.73 -1.12
C SER A 270 -2.50 13.65 -0.15
N CYS A 271 -2.64 12.43 -0.67
CA CYS A 271 -2.95 11.23 0.08
C CYS A 271 -1.90 10.86 1.13
N LEU A 272 -0.72 11.48 1.10
CA LEU A 272 0.38 11.27 2.04
C LEU A 272 0.25 12.13 3.32
N ASN A 273 -0.81 12.94 3.45
CA ASN A 273 -1.19 13.61 4.72
C ASN A 273 -2.13 12.74 5.59
N GLU A 274 -2.53 11.57 5.11
CA GLU A 274 -3.73 10.85 5.57
C GLU A 274 -3.36 9.54 6.30
N THR A 275 -3.53 9.52 7.63
CA THR A 275 -3.06 8.44 8.52
C THR A 275 -3.98 7.22 8.51
N TRP A 276 -4.02 6.47 7.40
CA TRP A 276 -4.97 5.36 7.20
C TRP A 276 -4.38 3.99 6.85
N ILE A 277 -3.07 3.77 6.97
CA ILE A 277 -2.51 2.41 6.89
C ILE A 277 -2.87 1.66 8.19
N ASN A 278 -4.11 1.21 8.27
CA ASN A 278 -4.59 0.33 9.32
C ASN A 278 -5.50 -0.76 8.73
N SER A 279 -4.87 -1.89 8.43
CA SER A 279 -5.50 -3.13 7.95
C SER A 279 -6.42 -3.80 8.99
N SER A 280 -6.50 -3.30 10.23
CA SER A 280 -7.36 -3.83 11.29
C SER A 280 -8.88 -3.57 11.09
N SER A 281 -9.34 -3.36 9.84
CA SER A 281 -10.76 -3.11 9.50
C SER A 281 -11.31 -4.02 8.41
N ASP A 282 -10.54 -5.02 7.99
CA ASP A 282 -10.96 -6.02 7.02
C ASP A 282 -11.91 -7.04 7.67
N LEU A 283 -12.94 -7.43 6.91
CA LEU A 283 -13.90 -8.48 7.27
C LEU A 283 -13.37 -9.86 6.89
N ALA A 284 -12.72 -9.96 5.73
CA ALA A 284 -12.14 -11.19 5.20
C ALA A 284 -10.90 -10.86 4.35
N LEU A 285 -9.90 -11.72 4.38
CA LEU A 285 -8.68 -11.62 3.58
C LEU A 285 -8.22 -13.02 3.15
N TRP A 286 -8.07 -13.24 1.84
CA TRP A 286 -7.44 -14.43 1.26
C TRP A 286 -6.12 -14.02 0.58
N PRO A 287 -4.96 -14.22 1.23
CA PRO A 287 -3.65 -13.97 0.62
C PRO A 287 -3.29 -14.99 -0.48
N PHE A 288 -3.99 -16.12 -0.55
CA PHE A 288 -3.70 -17.26 -1.43
C PHE A 288 -2.30 -17.86 -1.33
N ASP A 289 -1.65 -17.68 -0.18
CA ASP A 289 -0.32 -18.19 0.13
C ASP A 289 -0.28 -19.69 0.42
N GLY A 290 -0.51 -20.50 -0.62
CA GLY A 290 -0.57 -21.96 -0.54
C GLY A 290 -1.82 -22.50 0.17
N SER A 291 -2.81 -21.64 0.44
CA SER A 291 -4.06 -21.98 1.12
C SER A 291 -5.25 -21.18 0.60
N TYR A 292 -6.45 -21.74 0.72
CA TYR A 292 -7.73 -21.07 0.42
C TYR A 292 -8.38 -20.45 1.66
N ASN A 293 -7.70 -20.46 2.81
CA ASN A 293 -8.24 -19.93 4.06
C ASN A 293 -8.37 -18.41 4.04
N ASP A 294 -9.39 -17.91 4.73
CA ASP A 294 -9.48 -16.51 5.14
C ASP A 294 -8.65 -16.34 6.41
N THR A 295 -7.71 -15.39 6.42
CA THR A 295 -6.83 -15.14 7.57
C THR A 295 -7.47 -14.28 8.66
N THR A 296 -8.65 -13.71 8.43
CA THR A 296 -9.26 -12.70 9.29
C THR A 296 -10.47 -13.19 10.09
N SER A 297 -11.52 -13.72 9.43
CA SER A 297 -12.79 -14.09 10.09
C SER A 297 -13.24 -15.54 9.88
N GLY A 298 -12.49 -16.34 9.11
CA GLY A 298 -12.77 -17.74 8.83
C GLY A 298 -13.76 -18.01 7.68
N TYR A 299 -13.96 -17.07 6.75
CA TYR A 299 -14.65 -17.28 5.47
C TYR A 299 -13.83 -18.17 4.49
N ASN A 300 -13.36 -19.33 4.96
CA ASN A 300 -12.45 -20.20 4.22
C ASN A 300 -13.04 -20.67 2.88
N GLY A 301 -12.25 -20.59 1.82
CA GLY A 301 -12.62 -21.02 0.48
C GLY A 301 -12.68 -22.55 0.35
N SER A 302 -13.86 -23.06 0.04
CA SER A 302 -14.06 -24.44 -0.41
C SER A 302 -13.87 -24.50 -1.94
N PRO A 303 -12.87 -25.23 -2.46
CA PRO A 303 -12.61 -25.27 -3.90
C PRO A 303 -13.62 -26.15 -4.66
N SER A 304 -13.81 -25.84 -5.94
CA SER A 304 -14.45 -26.71 -6.93
C SER A 304 -13.78 -28.09 -7.02
N LEU A 305 -14.54 -29.09 -7.51
CA LEU A 305 -14.06 -30.48 -7.69
C LEU A 305 -12.72 -30.56 -8.45
N ASN A 306 -12.62 -29.83 -9.56
CA ASN A 306 -11.32 -29.47 -10.11
C ASN A 306 -10.81 -28.28 -9.29
N GLN A 307 -9.91 -28.53 -8.35
CA GLN A 307 -9.38 -27.49 -7.46
C GLN A 307 -8.53 -26.50 -8.27
N PRO A 308 -8.51 -25.20 -7.91
CA PRO A 308 -7.48 -24.26 -8.35
C PRO A 308 -6.06 -24.74 -7.99
N THR A 309 -5.04 -23.98 -8.44
CA THR A 309 -3.63 -24.27 -8.14
C THR A 309 -2.89 -22.99 -7.76
N PHE A 310 -1.94 -23.08 -6.83
CA PHE A 310 -1.09 -21.95 -6.47
C PHE A 310 0.04 -21.76 -7.48
N VAL A 311 0.31 -20.51 -7.83
CA VAL A 311 1.38 -20.05 -8.74
C VAL A 311 2.10 -18.85 -8.12
N THR A 312 3.24 -18.41 -8.64
CA THR A 312 3.87 -17.16 -8.19
C THR A 312 2.92 -15.97 -8.37
N GLY A 313 2.66 -15.24 -7.29
CA GLY A 313 1.66 -14.16 -7.28
C GLY A 313 2.21 -12.79 -7.72
N TYR A 314 1.51 -11.75 -7.31
CA TYR A 314 2.04 -10.39 -7.18
C TYR A 314 2.83 -10.29 -5.87
N PHE A 315 2.24 -10.81 -4.78
CA PHE A 315 2.96 -11.25 -3.59
C PHE A 315 3.15 -12.77 -3.65
N ASN A 316 4.20 -13.30 -3.00
CA ASN A 316 4.43 -14.71 -2.71
C ASN A 316 3.76 -15.73 -3.68
N GLN A 317 2.54 -16.22 -3.37
CA GLN A 317 1.72 -17.05 -4.26
C GLN A 317 0.30 -16.49 -4.47
N ALA A 318 -0.22 -16.70 -5.69
CA ALA A 318 -1.59 -16.40 -6.07
C ALA A 318 -2.39 -17.65 -6.44
N CYS A 319 -3.72 -17.55 -6.40
CA CYS A 319 -4.63 -18.62 -6.81
C CYS A 319 -4.91 -18.54 -8.32
N SER A 320 -4.60 -19.61 -9.06
CA SER A 320 -4.81 -19.71 -10.51
C SER A 320 -6.13 -20.38 -10.85
N PHE A 321 -6.94 -19.70 -11.65
CA PHE A 321 -8.24 -20.15 -12.14
C PHE A 321 -8.22 -20.40 -13.66
N ASN A 322 -8.77 -21.55 -14.04
CA ASN A 322 -8.98 -21.98 -15.41
C ASN A 322 -10.46 -22.35 -15.60
N THR A 323 -11.19 -21.48 -16.30
CA THR A 323 -12.60 -21.67 -16.62
C THR A 323 -12.90 -22.91 -17.47
N SER A 324 -11.93 -23.41 -18.25
CA SER A 324 -12.10 -24.67 -19.00
C SER A 324 -12.11 -25.88 -18.07
N ALA A 325 -11.37 -25.81 -16.96
CA ALA A 325 -11.44 -26.77 -15.86
C ALA A 325 -12.63 -26.51 -14.91
N LYS A 326 -13.39 -25.41 -15.09
CA LYS A 326 -14.46 -24.94 -14.19
C LYS A 326 -13.98 -24.74 -12.75
N GLN A 327 -12.77 -24.20 -12.59
CA GLN A 327 -12.19 -23.83 -11.30
C GLN A 327 -12.94 -22.62 -10.71
N ALA A 328 -13.22 -22.68 -9.41
CA ALA A 328 -13.79 -21.60 -8.58
C ALA A 328 -13.56 -21.90 -7.08
N LEU A 329 -13.68 -20.90 -6.21
CA LEU A 329 -13.85 -21.10 -4.76
C LEU A 329 -15.24 -20.65 -4.32
N TYR A 330 -15.75 -21.27 -3.25
CA TYR A 330 -17.03 -20.98 -2.63
C TYR A 330 -16.83 -20.74 -1.13
N THR A 331 -17.37 -19.66 -0.58
CA THR A 331 -17.35 -19.37 0.86
C THR A 331 -18.78 -19.28 1.41
N SER A 332 -18.92 -19.22 2.73
CA SER A 332 -20.17 -18.84 3.40
C SER A 332 -20.64 -17.44 2.98
N PHE A 333 -21.92 -17.15 3.24
CA PHE A 333 -22.54 -15.84 3.01
C PHE A 333 -21.76 -14.70 3.70
N ILE A 334 -21.39 -13.67 2.93
CA ILE A 334 -20.70 -12.48 3.43
C ILE A 334 -21.72 -11.33 3.55
N PRO A 335 -21.95 -10.77 4.75
CA PRO A 335 -23.00 -9.78 4.98
C PRO A 335 -22.61 -8.38 4.45
N LEU A 336 -22.89 -8.16 3.16
CA LEU A 336 -22.68 -6.88 2.45
C LEU A 336 -23.99 -6.12 2.17
N ASN A 337 -25.12 -6.56 2.73
CA ASN A 337 -26.43 -5.96 2.49
C ASN A 337 -26.65 -4.66 3.28
N ASN A 338 -27.09 -3.61 2.58
CA ASN A 338 -27.45 -2.31 3.14
C ASN A 338 -26.38 -1.70 4.07
N ILE A 339 -25.10 -1.88 3.71
CA ILE A 339 -23.93 -1.23 4.30
C ILE A 339 -23.08 -0.58 3.20
N SER A 340 -22.15 0.32 3.59
CA SER A 340 -21.03 0.70 2.72
C SER A 340 -19.98 -0.42 2.78
N PHE A 341 -19.30 -0.71 1.67
CA PHE A 341 -18.25 -1.73 1.64
C PHE A 341 -17.20 -1.45 0.57
N THR A 342 -16.05 -2.12 0.71
CA THR A 342 -15.00 -2.17 -0.30
C THR A 342 -14.58 -3.61 -0.52
N ILE A 343 -14.35 -4.00 -1.78
CA ILE A 343 -13.70 -5.26 -2.15
C ILE A 343 -12.49 -4.91 -3.01
N GLU A 344 -11.32 -5.44 -2.69
CA GLU A 344 -10.07 -5.14 -3.40
C GLU A 344 -9.21 -6.39 -3.59
N THR A 345 -8.45 -6.45 -4.69
CA THR A 345 -7.62 -7.62 -5.05
C THR A 345 -6.65 -7.27 -6.17
N TRP A 346 -5.49 -7.96 -6.17
CA TRP A 346 -4.59 -8.02 -7.30
C TRP A 346 -5.01 -9.14 -8.25
N ILE A 347 -5.16 -8.82 -9.54
CA ILE A 347 -5.54 -9.80 -10.57
C ILE A 347 -4.60 -9.77 -11.76
N LYS A 348 -4.47 -10.92 -12.42
CA LYS A 348 -3.72 -11.09 -13.67
C LYS A 348 -4.48 -11.99 -14.64
N PRO A 349 -5.36 -11.42 -15.48
CA PRO A 349 -6.06 -12.17 -16.53
C PRO A 349 -5.06 -12.75 -17.53
N THR A 350 -5.23 -14.02 -17.90
CA THR A 350 -4.39 -14.72 -18.90
C THR A 350 -5.09 -14.94 -20.23
N GLY A 351 -6.42 -14.85 -20.27
CA GLY A 351 -7.22 -14.83 -21.50
C GLY A 351 -8.68 -14.46 -21.22
N TYR A 352 -9.43 -14.18 -22.28
CA TYR A 352 -10.88 -13.95 -22.22
C TYR A 352 -11.65 -14.99 -23.06
N PRO A 353 -11.65 -16.28 -22.66
CA PRO A 353 -12.29 -17.36 -23.44
C PRO A 353 -13.82 -17.38 -23.35
N ASN A 354 -14.45 -16.54 -22.51
CA ASN A 354 -15.90 -16.37 -22.46
C ASN A 354 -16.25 -14.99 -23.06
N PRO A 355 -17.13 -14.89 -24.07
CA PRO A 355 -17.52 -13.59 -24.62
C PRO A 355 -18.39 -12.74 -23.68
N THR A 356 -18.86 -13.26 -22.54
CA THR A 356 -19.61 -12.48 -21.54
C THR A 356 -18.74 -12.02 -20.37
N ASP A 357 -18.68 -12.83 -19.31
CA ASP A 357 -18.25 -12.44 -17.97
C ASP A 357 -17.18 -13.40 -17.43
N HIS A 358 -16.10 -12.82 -16.90
CA HIS A 358 -15.05 -13.48 -16.12
C HIS A 358 -15.15 -13.01 -14.67
N GLY A 359 -15.64 -13.86 -13.76
CA GLY A 359 -16.02 -13.46 -12.41
C GLY A 359 -14.85 -13.43 -11.45
N ILE A 360 -14.45 -12.22 -11.03
CA ILE A 360 -13.45 -12.02 -9.98
C ILE A 360 -14.06 -12.47 -8.64
N VAL A 361 -15.21 -11.90 -8.27
CA VAL A 361 -16.07 -12.37 -7.17
C VAL A 361 -17.56 -12.20 -7.45
N GLY A 362 -18.40 -12.97 -6.76
CA GLY A 362 -19.85 -12.85 -6.87
C GLY A 362 -20.60 -13.26 -5.60
N LEU A 363 -21.82 -12.74 -5.44
CA LEU A 363 -22.76 -13.14 -4.39
C LEU A 363 -24.19 -13.00 -4.96
N CYS A 364 -24.63 -14.04 -5.65
CA CYS A 364 -25.74 -13.99 -6.61
C CYS A 364 -26.77 -15.12 -6.37
N PRO A 365 -27.53 -15.10 -5.25
CA PRO A 365 -28.56 -16.11 -4.99
C PRO A 365 -29.86 -15.88 -5.78
N ILE A 366 -30.08 -14.67 -6.30
CA ILE A 366 -31.28 -14.28 -7.06
C ILE A 366 -30.85 -13.32 -8.18
N GLU A 367 -31.06 -13.73 -9.43
CA GLU A 367 -30.86 -12.91 -10.63
C GLU A 367 -31.92 -11.78 -10.73
N ALA A 368 -31.77 -10.76 -9.89
CA ALA A 368 -32.66 -9.61 -9.84
C ALA A 368 -31.91 -8.35 -9.36
N GLY A 369 -32.38 -7.18 -9.79
CA GLY A 369 -31.82 -5.88 -9.44
C GLY A 369 -31.63 -5.72 -7.93
N ASN A 370 -30.43 -5.31 -7.51
CA ASN A 370 -29.99 -5.17 -6.12
C ASN A 370 -29.90 -6.48 -5.31
N ARG A 371 -30.11 -7.65 -5.92
CA ARG A 371 -30.16 -8.97 -5.23
C ARG A 371 -29.14 -9.99 -5.74
N CYS A 372 -28.19 -9.54 -6.56
CA CYS A 372 -27.04 -10.31 -6.99
C CYS A 372 -25.86 -9.35 -7.19
N LEU A 373 -24.78 -9.56 -6.44
CA LEU A 373 -23.50 -8.88 -6.63
C LEU A 373 -22.69 -9.64 -7.67
N HIS A 374 -22.19 -8.93 -8.69
CA HIS A 374 -21.18 -9.45 -9.62
C HIS A 374 -20.05 -8.43 -9.79
N ILE A 375 -18.81 -8.89 -9.60
CA ILE A 375 -17.58 -8.14 -9.92
C ILE A 375 -16.82 -8.97 -10.94
N THR A 376 -16.65 -8.43 -12.14
CA THR A 376 -16.29 -9.22 -13.32
C THR A 376 -15.48 -8.41 -14.32
N ILE A 377 -14.67 -9.10 -15.14
CA ILE A 377 -14.22 -8.56 -16.43
C ILE A 377 -15.25 -8.97 -17.49
N ARG A 378 -15.91 -7.97 -18.09
CA ARG A 378 -16.88 -8.12 -19.18
C ARG A 378 -16.48 -7.17 -20.31
N ASN A 379 -16.54 -7.61 -21.57
CA ASN A 379 -16.04 -6.83 -22.73
C ASN A 379 -14.60 -6.29 -22.54
N THR A 380 -13.71 -7.04 -21.87
CA THR A 380 -12.34 -6.64 -21.44
C THR A 380 -12.24 -5.53 -20.39
N LYS A 381 -13.36 -5.02 -19.85
CA LYS A 381 -13.42 -3.95 -18.85
C LYS A 381 -13.85 -4.46 -17.48
N LEU A 382 -13.49 -3.76 -16.42
CA LEU A 382 -14.02 -4.02 -15.08
C LEU A 382 -15.50 -3.62 -15.01
N HIS A 383 -16.33 -4.46 -14.40
CA HIS A 383 -17.73 -4.17 -14.07
C HIS A 383 -18.01 -4.51 -12.61
N PHE A 384 -18.83 -3.66 -11.98
CA PHE A 384 -19.28 -3.79 -10.60
C PHE A 384 -20.77 -3.57 -10.54
N GLY A 385 -21.54 -4.65 -10.47
CA GLY A 385 -22.98 -4.60 -10.62
C GLY A 385 -23.76 -5.25 -9.51
N PHE A 386 -24.94 -4.68 -9.27
CA PHE A 386 -26.00 -5.32 -8.48
C PHE A 386 -27.10 -5.84 -9.43
N TYR A 387 -26.72 -6.72 -10.37
CA TYR A 387 -27.50 -7.32 -11.46
C TYR A 387 -28.00 -6.36 -12.57
N SER A 388 -28.71 -5.30 -12.22
CA SER A 388 -29.28 -4.32 -13.15
C SER A 388 -29.01 -2.88 -12.70
N ASN A 389 -27.86 -2.71 -12.03
CA ASN A 389 -27.42 -1.51 -11.33
C ASN A 389 -25.90 -1.58 -11.34
N ASP A 390 -25.36 -1.39 -12.55
CA ASP A 390 -24.00 -1.75 -12.93
C ASP A 390 -23.17 -0.50 -13.16
N CYS A 391 -22.01 -0.45 -12.52
CA CYS A 391 -20.92 0.44 -12.86
C CYS A 391 -20.00 -0.25 -13.89
N GLU A 392 -19.57 0.48 -14.91
CA GLU A 392 -18.60 0.04 -15.92
C GLU A 392 -17.31 0.88 -15.79
N GLY A 393 -16.17 0.21 -15.86
CA GLY A 393 -14.84 0.82 -15.92
C GLY A 393 -14.51 1.35 -17.32
N SER A 394 -13.79 2.47 -17.40
CA SER A 394 -13.40 3.06 -18.69
C SER A 394 -12.35 2.22 -19.43
N THR A 395 -11.47 1.52 -18.69
CA THR A 395 -10.23 0.94 -19.22
C THR A 395 -10.37 -0.52 -19.65
N THR A 396 -9.90 -0.84 -20.86
CA THR A 396 -9.66 -2.22 -21.31
C THR A 396 -8.43 -2.79 -20.60
N ILE A 397 -8.61 -3.93 -19.92
CA ILE A 397 -7.58 -4.64 -19.19
C ILE A 397 -6.69 -5.44 -20.15
N SER A 398 -5.37 -5.25 -20.01
CA SER A 398 -4.37 -6.00 -20.77
C SER A 398 -4.08 -7.37 -20.13
N LEU A 399 -3.93 -8.39 -20.97
CA LEU A 399 -3.59 -9.74 -20.51
C LEU A 399 -2.15 -9.84 -20.00
N ASN A 400 -1.92 -10.78 -19.09
CA ASN A 400 -0.63 -11.19 -18.54
C ASN A 400 0.12 -10.13 -17.71
N GLN A 401 -0.54 -9.04 -17.35
CA GLN A 401 -0.05 -8.01 -16.42
C GLN A 401 -0.79 -8.12 -15.08
N TRP A 402 -0.08 -7.86 -13.97
CA TRP A 402 -0.71 -7.68 -12.66
C TRP A 402 -1.32 -6.28 -12.58
N ILE A 403 -2.54 -6.19 -12.08
CA ILE A 403 -3.24 -4.94 -11.78
C ILE A 403 -3.89 -5.02 -10.40
N HIS A 404 -3.95 -3.89 -9.69
CA HIS A 404 -4.80 -3.75 -8.51
C HIS A 404 -6.19 -3.30 -8.93
N THR A 405 -7.23 -3.90 -8.36
CA THR A 405 -8.62 -3.51 -8.60
C THR A 405 -9.34 -3.32 -7.27
N ALA A 406 -10.14 -2.26 -7.15
CA ALA A 406 -10.95 -2.04 -5.96
C ALA A 406 -12.36 -1.51 -6.30
N PHE A 407 -13.33 -1.94 -5.53
CA PHE A 407 -14.75 -1.80 -5.79
C PHE A 407 -15.44 -1.27 -4.54
N VAL A 408 -15.68 0.05 -4.53
CA VAL A 408 -16.20 0.78 -3.37
C VAL A 408 -17.68 1.09 -3.59
N PHE A 409 -18.53 0.68 -2.65
CA PHE A 409 -19.90 1.16 -2.56
C PHE A 409 -20.10 1.97 -1.27
N ASP A 410 -20.54 3.21 -1.41
CA ASP A 410 -20.97 4.02 -0.26
C ASP A 410 -22.50 4.12 -0.16
N LEU A 411 -23.04 3.56 0.91
CA LEU A 411 -24.44 3.62 1.29
C LEU A 411 -24.93 5.05 1.56
N LYS A 412 -24.06 5.97 2.01
CA LYS A 412 -24.44 7.35 2.36
C LYS A 412 -24.67 8.21 1.12
N THR A 413 -23.76 8.16 0.16
CA THR A 413 -23.84 8.91 -1.11
C THR A 413 -24.57 8.18 -2.24
N LYS A 414 -24.78 6.86 -2.12
CA LYS A 414 -25.34 5.99 -3.17
C LYS A 414 -24.46 5.97 -4.43
N ILE A 415 -23.16 5.82 -4.23
CA ILE A 415 -22.15 5.78 -5.30
C ILE A 415 -21.47 4.41 -5.33
N GLN A 416 -21.38 3.82 -6.52
CA GLN A 416 -20.48 2.70 -6.84
C GLN A 416 -19.26 3.27 -7.57
N THR A 417 -18.04 3.05 -7.08
CA THR A 417 -16.79 3.47 -7.74
C THR A 417 -15.88 2.26 -7.99
N ILE A 418 -15.36 2.17 -9.20
CA ILE A 418 -14.34 1.22 -9.64
C ILE A 418 -13.00 1.93 -9.68
N TYR A 419 -11.97 1.33 -9.08
CA TYR A 419 -10.59 1.78 -9.14
C TYR A 419 -9.69 0.74 -9.81
N LEU A 420 -8.75 1.21 -10.61
CA LEU A 420 -7.72 0.43 -11.30
C LEU A 420 -6.35 1.04 -10.96
N ASN A 421 -5.44 0.23 -10.43
CA ASN A 421 -4.07 0.63 -10.03
C ASN A 421 -4.04 1.89 -9.13
N GLY A 422 -5.02 2.03 -8.24
CA GLY A 422 -5.15 3.15 -7.30
C GLY A 422 -5.96 4.35 -7.81
N PHE A 423 -6.26 4.43 -9.10
CA PHE A 423 -6.97 5.55 -9.72
C PHE A 423 -8.41 5.17 -10.07
N GLN A 424 -9.35 6.12 -10.01
CA GLN A 424 -10.75 5.89 -10.39
C GLN A 424 -10.85 5.61 -11.89
N ASP A 425 -11.46 4.48 -12.26
CA ASP A 425 -11.69 4.04 -13.64
C ASP A 425 -13.18 4.08 -14.03
N GLY A 426 -14.09 3.93 -13.08
CA GLY A 426 -15.53 3.95 -13.34
C GLY A 426 -16.32 4.46 -12.14
N GLN A 427 -17.47 5.10 -12.38
CA GLN A 427 -18.38 5.52 -11.31
C GLN A 427 -19.84 5.54 -11.77
N ASN A 428 -20.73 5.06 -10.90
CA ASN A 428 -22.18 5.16 -11.04
C ASN A 428 -22.76 5.87 -9.79
N SER A 429 -23.74 6.74 -10.00
CA SER A 429 -24.30 7.64 -8.98
C SER A 429 -25.81 7.49 -8.89
N GLY A 430 -26.35 7.38 -7.67
CA GLY A 430 -27.75 7.06 -7.43
C GLY A 430 -28.03 5.56 -7.31
N SER A 431 -26.98 4.73 -7.22
CA SER A 431 -27.05 3.28 -7.08
C SER A 431 -27.83 2.86 -5.83
N SER A 432 -28.83 1.99 -6.01
CA SER A 432 -29.49 1.34 -4.88
C SER A 432 -28.50 0.46 -4.10
N ALA A 433 -28.76 0.24 -2.81
CA ALA A 433 -27.93 -0.62 -1.97
C ALA A 433 -28.07 -2.10 -2.35
N LEU A 434 -27.03 -2.89 -2.12
CA LEU A 434 -27.10 -4.36 -2.20
C LEU A 434 -28.06 -4.90 -1.12
N LEU A 435 -28.94 -5.84 -1.47
CA LEU A 435 -30.02 -6.39 -0.62
C LEU A 435 -29.93 -7.93 -0.46
N VAL A 436 -28.73 -8.49 -0.57
CA VAL A 436 -28.52 -9.95 -0.55
C VAL A 436 -28.39 -10.48 0.87
N THR A 437 -29.28 -11.38 1.28
CA THR A 437 -29.37 -11.87 2.67
C THR A 437 -28.99 -13.35 2.84
N SER A 438 -28.49 -14.00 1.80
CA SER A 438 -28.14 -15.43 1.78
C SER A 438 -27.28 -15.78 0.54
N GLY A 439 -26.95 -17.07 0.37
CA GLY A 439 -26.16 -17.57 -0.74
C GLY A 439 -24.66 -17.65 -0.44
N ASN A 440 -23.95 -18.46 -1.21
CA ASN A 440 -22.50 -18.55 -1.12
C ASN A 440 -21.88 -17.36 -1.85
N PHE A 441 -20.80 -16.80 -1.29
CA PHE A 441 -19.92 -15.90 -2.02
C PHE A 441 -18.94 -16.75 -2.85
N THR A 442 -18.61 -16.29 -4.05
CA THR A 442 -17.78 -17.01 -5.04
C THR A 442 -16.56 -16.19 -5.42
N ILE A 443 -15.46 -16.89 -5.74
CA ILE A 443 -14.19 -16.29 -6.18
C ILE A 443 -13.71 -17.02 -7.44
N GLY A 444 -13.29 -16.26 -8.47
CA GLY A 444 -12.73 -16.80 -9.72
C GLY A 444 -13.71 -17.57 -10.60
N MET A 445 -15.02 -17.33 -10.48
CA MET A 445 -16.04 -18.07 -11.24
C MET A 445 -16.02 -17.69 -12.73
N ASN A 446 -15.72 -18.66 -13.59
CA ASN A 446 -15.43 -18.46 -15.03
C ASN A 446 -14.17 -17.61 -15.31
N GLU A 447 -13.29 -17.41 -14.32
CA GLU A 447 -12.04 -16.67 -14.49
C GLU A 447 -11.01 -17.49 -15.31
N GLN A 448 -10.14 -16.78 -16.04
CA GLN A 448 -9.02 -17.36 -16.76
C GLN A 448 -7.77 -16.53 -16.46
N GLY A 449 -7.27 -16.63 -15.24
CA GLY A 449 -6.31 -15.70 -14.67
C GLY A 449 -5.90 -16.08 -13.26
N TYR A 450 -5.09 -15.22 -12.65
CA TYR A 450 -4.65 -15.36 -11.26
C TYR A 450 -5.33 -14.28 -10.41
N ILE A 451 -5.74 -14.64 -9.19
CA ILE A 451 -6.27 -13.73 -8.16
C ILE A 451 -5.36 -13.85 -6.93
N ASP A 452 -5.00 -12.69 -6.37
CA ASP A 452 -4.05 -12.53 -5.27
C ASP A 452 -4.61 -11.47 -4.29
N HIS A 453 -4.30 -11.67 -3.00
CA HIS A 453 -4.58 -10.75 -1.90
C HIS A 453 -6.01 -10.15 -1.93
N LEU A 454 -7.02 -11.00 -2.05
CA LEU A 454 -8.42 -10.56 -2.06
C LEU A 454 -8.85 -10.18 -0.65
N SER A 455 -9.27 -8.93 -0.44
CA SER A 455 -9.77 -8.44 0.83
C SER A 455 -11.14 -7.75 0.69
N ILE A 456 -11.89 -7.74 1.79
CA ILE A 456 -13.24 -7.17 1.88
C ILE A 456 -13.33 -6.37 3.17
N THR A 457 -13.82 -5.12 3.11
CA THR A 457 -14.06 -4.28 4.30
C THR A 457 -15.51 -3.79 4.36
N GLN A 458 -16.08 -3.68 5.57
CA GLN A 458 -17.45 -3.18 5.79
C GLN A 458 -17.53 -1.65 5.89
N ARG A 459 -16.72 -0.96 5.06
CA ARG A 459 -16.71 0.50 4.91
C ARG A 459 -16.36 0.87 3.47
N ALA A 460 -16.73 2.08 3.05
CA ALA A 460 -16.14 2.66 1.86
C ALA A 460 -14.73 3.17 2.21
N LYS A 461 -13.70 2.68 1.51
CA LYS A 461 -12.35 3.26 1.57
C LYS A 461 -12.29 4.56 0.76
N SER A 462 -11.47 5.51 1.22
CA SER A 462 -11.21 6.76 0.48
C SER A 462 -10.40 6.49 -0.80
N SER A 463 -10.46 7.41 -1.76
CA SER A 463 -9.59 7.34 -2.95
C SER A 463 -8.10 7.36 -2.60
N CYS A 464 -7.74 7.96 -1.46
CA CYS A 464 -6.37 7.99 -0.97
C CYS A 464 -5.94 6.69 -0.31
N GLU A 465 -6.82 6.03 0.45
CA GLU A 465 -6.57 4.67 0.95
C GLU A 465 -6.35 3.70 -0.23
N ILE A 466 -7.20 3.76 -1.25
CA ILE A 466 -7.06 2.91 -2.44
C ILE A 466 -5.81 3.24 -3.26
N LEU A 467 -5.42 4.52 -3.37
CA LEU A 467 -4.18 4.90 -4.06
C LEU A 467 -2.94 4.40 -3.33
N GLU A 468 -2.86 4.56 -2.00
CA GLU A 468 -1.69 4.14 -1.24
C GLU A 468 -1.60 2.61 -1.16
N ILE A 469 -2.70 1.89 -0.90
CA ILE A 469 -2.72 0.42 -0.90
C ILE A 469 -2.30 -0.15 -2.27
N ALA A 470 -2.74 0.47 -3.37
CA ALA A 470 -2.39 0.02 -4.72
C ALA A 470 -0.94 0.35 -5.12
N THR A 471 -0.28 1.32 -4.48
CA THR A 471 0.96 1.92 -5.02
C THR A 471 2.15 2.00 -4.07
N LEU A 472 1.96 2.05 -2.76
CA LEU A 472 3.03 1.87 -1.79
C LEU A 472 3.43 0.39 -1.77
N THR A 473 4.62 0.09 -2.29
CA THR A 473 5.09 -1.29 -2.52
C THR A 473 5.93 -1.83 -1.35
N ALA A 474 6.53 -0.94 -0.55
CA ALA A 474 7.12 -1.22 0.76
C ALA A 474 7.44 0.11 1.49
N HIS A 475 7.43 0.09 2.82
CA HIS A 475 7.84 1.19 3.71
C HIS A 475 8.63 0.63 4.90
N PHE A 476 9.87 1.07 5.08
CA PHE A 476 10.73 0.68 6.20
C PHE A 476 10.99 1.88 7.11
N GLU A 477 10.40 1.82 8.30
CA GLU A 477 10.58 2.77 9.41
C GLU A 477 11.87 2.52 10.20
N PHE A 478 12.54 1.37 10.00
CA PHE A 478 13.76 0.92 10.68
C PHE A 478 13.74 0.98 12.23
N ASP A 479 12.55 1.06 12.82
CA ASP A 479 12.33 1.35 14.23
C ASP A 479 12.55 0.11 15.14
N ASN A 480 13.12 0.28 16.36
CA ASN A 480 13.61 -0.87 17.17
C ASN A 480 12.56 -1.94 17.51
N ALA A 481 11.26 -1.64 17.40
CA ALA A 481 10.20 -2.62 17.60
C ALA A 481 10.22 -3.74 16.54
N SER A 482 10.49 -3.37 15.28
CA SER A 482 10.48 -4.25 14.10
C SER A 482 11.44 -3.73 13.00
N PRO A 483 12.74 -3.53 13.28
CA PRO A 483 13.61 -2.62 12.51
C PRO A 483 13.99 -3.08 11.11
N TYR A 484 13.52 -4.26 10.69
CA TYR A 484 13.74 -4.84 9.37
C TYR A 484 12.43 -5.37 8.76
N THR A 485 11.29 -5.06 9.37
CA THR A 485 9.96 -5.39 8.85
C THR A 485 9.46 -4.25 7.96
N ASP A 486 8.69 -4.61 6.94
CA ASP A 486 7.97 -3.68 6.08
C ASP A 486 6.66 -3.26 6.76
N SER A 487 6.52 -1.97 7.04
CA SER A 487 5.34 -1.30 7.59
C SER A 487 4.36 -0.84 6.50
N GLY A 488 4.66 -1.13 5.23
CA GLY A 488 3.75 -0.93 4.10
C GLY A 488 2.51 -1.86 4.16
N PRO A 489 1.59 -1.74 3.19
CA PRO A 489 0.33 -2.49 3.21
C PRO A 489 0.53 -4.02 3.12
N TYR A 490 1.63 -4.48 2.53
CA TYR A 490 1.87 -5.89 2.19
C TYR A 490 3.35 -6.25 2.39
N PRO A 491 3.73 -7.04 3.42
CA PRO A 491 5.14 -7.20 3.79
C PRO A 491 6.02 -7.90 2.74
N VAL A 492 7.06 -7.22 2.26
CA VAL A 492 8.09 -7.81 1.39
C VAL A 492 9.18 -8.57 2.17
N ALA A 493 9.89 -9.48 1.49
CA ALA A 493 10.95 -10.29 2.11
C ALA A 493 12.29 -9.52 2.18
N THR A 494 12.98 -9.61 3.31
CA THR A 494 14.20 -8.83 3.60
C THR A 494 15.42 -9.69 3.96
N THR A 495 16.63 -9.16 3.73
CA THR A 495 17.92 -9.72 4.19
C THR A 495 18.91 -8.60 4.46
N TYR A 496 19.72 -8.71 5.51
CA TYR A 496 20.64 -7.65 5.94
C TYR A 496 21.92 -8.22 6.56
N SER A 497 22.97 -7.39 6.59
CA SER A 497 24.28 -7.76 7.12
C SER A 497 25.03 -6.50 7.58
N ASN A 498 25.70 -6.58 8.74
CA ASN A 498 26.56 -5.52 9.29
C ASN A 498 25.93 -4.11 9.25
N THR A 499 24.68 -4.03 9.66
CA THR A 499 23.87 -2.82 9.89
C THR A 499 23.65 -2.61 11.40
N SER A 500 23.42 -1.37 11.81
CA SER A 500 23.06 -1.02 13.20
C SER A 500 21.93 0.00 13.24
N ILE A 501 21.08 -0.06 14.27
CA ILE A 501 19.99 0.89 14.47
C ILE A 501 20.47 2.06 15.35
N ILE A 502 20.19 3.29 14.92
CA ILE A 502 20.60 4.54 15.57
C ILE A 502 19.40 5.48 15.71
N SER A 503 19.55 6.67 16.30
CA SER A 503 18.51 7.72 16.26
C SER A 503 18.23 8.17 14.83
N GLY A 504 16.97 8.05 14.40
CA GLY A 504 16.52 8.34 13.04
C GLY A 504 16.27 9.83 12.77
N TYR A 505 15.60 10.12 11.66
CA TYR A 505 14.89 11.37 11.43
C TYR A 505 13.59 11.36 12.24
N GLU A 506 12.79 10.31 12.06
CA GLU A 506 11.77 9.89 13.01
C GLU A 506 12.34 8.74 13.85
N ASN A 507 11.92 8.62 15.11
CA ASN A 507 12.27 7.55 16.05
C ASN A 507 13.70 6.94 15.92
N GLN A 508 13.89 5.87 15.15
CA GLN A 508 15.18 5.23 14.88
C GLN A 508 15.39 4.93 13.38
N GLY A 509 16.64 4.95 12.92
CA GLY A 509 17.01 4.70 11.52
C GLY A 509 18.17 3.70 11.36
N ILE A 510 18.34 3.15 10.15
CA ILE A 510 19.37 2.14 9.84
C ILE A 510 20.70 2.78 9.43
N SER A 511 21.80 2.29 9.99
CA SER A 511 23.17 2.76 9.69
C SER A 511 24.03 1.69 9.00
N PHE A 512 24.85 2.15 8.05
CA PHE A 512 25.76 1.37 7.23
C PHE A 512 27.21 1.77 7.55
N SER A 513 28.08 0.77 7.68
CA SER A 513 29.44 0.96 8.20
C SER A 513 30.49 1.36 7.16
N GLY A 514 30.13 1.42 5.87
CA GLY A 514 31.10 1.54 4.77
C GLY A 514 31.87 0.24 4.47
N SER A 515 31.54 -0.87 5.14
CA SER A 515 32.08 -2.19 4.80
C SER A 515 31.41 -2.75 3.54
N SER A 516 32.16 -3.46 2.70
CA SER A 516 31.62 -4.21 1.54
C SER A 516 30.59 -5.28 1.93
N THR A 517 30.53 -5.67 3.21
CA THR A 517 29.55 -6.61 3.78
C THR A 517 28.41 -5.91 4.56
N SER A 518 28.35 -4.58 4.55
CA SER A 518 27.26 -3.80 5.16
C SER A 518 26.16 -3.54 4.12
N TYR A 519 24.95 -4.04 4.34
CA TYR A 519 23.81 -3.81 3.44
C TYR A 519 22.47 -4.17 4.10
N PHE A 520 21.38 -3.64 3.53
CA PHE A 520 20.00 -4.08 3.74
C PHE A 520 19.38 -4.31 2.36
N GLN A 521 18.61 -5.37 2.18
CA GLN A 521 18.06 -5.77 0.88
C GLN A 521 16.60 -6.21 1.05
N ALA A 522 15.73 -5.72 0.17
CA ALA A 522 14.34 -6.15 0.05
C ALA A 522 14.09 -6.81 -1.32
N TRP A 523 13.17 -7.77 -1.37
CA TRP A 523 12.85 -8.58 -2.55
C TRP A 523 11.35 -8.68 -2.79
N GLY A 524 10.96 -8.70 -4.07
CA GLY A 524 9.58 -8.90 -4.51
C GLY A 524 9.08 -7.86 -5.51
N PHE A 525 9.92 -6.89 -5.89
CA PHE A 525 9.52 -5.75 -6.72
C PHE A 525 9.28 -6.16 -8.19
N THR A 526 8.09 -6.70 -8.45
CA THR A 526 7.57 -7.12 -9.76
C THR A 526 7.28 -5.91 -10.67
N SER A 527 6.78 -4.81 -10.11
CA SER A 527 6.55 -3.52 -10.77
C SER A 527 7.80 -3.01 -11.51
N LEU A 528 8.96 -3.04 -10.85
CA LEU A 528 10.26 -2.67 -11.42
C LEU A 528 10.76 -3.64 -12.50
N GLY A 529 10.13 -4.81 -12.64
CA GLY A 529 10.37 -5.73 -13.75
C GLY A 529 9.64 -5.35 -15.04
N ILE A 530 8.58 -4.55 -14.95
CA ILE A 530 7.80 -4.09 -16.09
C ILE A 530 8.52 -2.88 -16.72
N SER A 531 9.08 -3.06 -17.92
CA SER A 531 9.64 -1.96 -18.69
C SER A 531 8.61 -0.83 -18.87
N ASN A 532 9.08 0.41 -18.77
CA ASN A 532 8.26 1.63 -18.75
C ASN A 532 7.24 1.79 -17.60
N HIS A 533 7.25 0.96 -16.57
CA HIS A 533 6.41 1.16 -15.39
C HIS A 533 6.96 2.30 -14.50
N ALA A 534 6.09 3.24 -14.12
CA ALA A 534 6.48 4.39 -13.29
C ALA A 534 6.91 3.93 -11.89
N PHE A 535 7.76 4.70 -11.23
CA PHE A 535 8.13 4.43 -9.85
C PHE A 535 8.63 5.67 -9.13
N SER A 536 8.66 5.61 -7.80
CA SER A 536 9.37 6.58 -6.96
C SER A 536 10.03 5.88 -5.78
N ILE A 537 11.15 6.43 -5.31
CA ILE A 537 11.84 5.95 -4.12
C ILE A 537 12.17 7.17 -3.26
N THR A 538 11.75 7.12 -1.99
CA THR A 538 11.86 8.23 -1.03
C THR A 538 12.56 7.73 0.23
N PHE A 539 13.49 8.50 0.78
CA PHE A 539 14.11 8.21 2.09
C PHE A 539 14.82 9.46 2.63
N TRP A 540 15.07 9.47 3.93
CA TRP A 540 16.02 10.41 4.54
C TRP A 540 17.43 9.79 4.56
N ILE A 541 18.46 10.60 4.38
CA ILE A 541 19.86 10.20 4.58
C ILE A 541 20.61 11.09 5.56
N LYS A 542 21.59 10.48 6.22
CA LYS A 542 22.57 11.14 7.07
C LYS A 542 23.97 10.63 6.69
N PRO A 543 24.59 11.19 5.65
CA PRO A 543 25.85 10.69 5.11
C PRO A 543 27.05 11.06 6.00
N GLU A 544 27.87 10.07 6.32
CA GLU A 544 29.22 10.30 6.85
C GLU A 544 30.25 10.50 5.74
N ILE A 545 30.00 9.89 4.57
CA ILE A 545 30.79 10.07 3.35
C ILE A 545 29.85 10.32 2.15
N LEU A 546 30.35 11.03 1.14
CA LEU A 546 29.63 11.32 -0.11
C LEU A 546 30.13 10.42 -1.24
N SER A 547 30.11 9.11 -1.01
CA SER A 547 30.59 8.11 -1.95
C SER A 547 29.83 6.79 -1.79
N GLY A 548 29.90 5.94 -2.82
CA GLY A 548 29.21 4.65 -2.86
C GLY A 548 27.75 4.72 -3.32
N THR A 549 27.06 3.60 -3.14
CA THR A 549 25.71 3.35 -3.64
C THR A 549 24.69 3.47 -2.51
N LEU A 550 23.68 4.33 -2.67
CA LEU A 550 22.58 4.48 -1.72
C LEU A 550 21.50 3.41 -1.96
N VAL A 551 21.11 3.20 -3.22
CA VAL A 551 20.14 2.18 -3.65
C VAL A 551 20.66 1.48 -4.90
N HIS A 552 20.70 0.15 -4.89
CA HIS A 552 21.07 -0.69 -6.03
C HIS A 552 19.89 -1.57 -6.46
N LEU A 553 19.59 -1.60 -7.76
CA LEU A 553 18.57 -2.47 -8.36
C LEU A 553 19.25 -3.66 -9.02
N SER A 554 18.74 -4.87 -8.80
CA SER A 554 19.25 -6.10 -9.43
C SER A 554 18.19 -7.20 -9.53
N SER A 555 18.38 -8.16 -10.44
CA SER A 555 17.49 -9.31 -10.62
C SER A 555 18.02 -10.60 -9.96
N SER A 556 18.91 -10.45 -8.98
CA SER A 556 19.67 -11.54 -8.33
C SER A 556 20.09 -11.10 -6.93
N PRO A 557 20.03 -11.96 -5.89
CA PRO A 557 20.31 -11.56 -4.51
C PRO A 557 21.76 -11.12 -4.30
N SER A 558 22.68 -11.54 -5.17
CA SER A 558 24.08 -11.12 -5.16
C SER A 558 24.35 -9.75 -5.80
N GLY A 559 23.32 -9.01 -6.20
CA GLY A 559 23.44 -7.69 -6.81
C GLY A 559 23.79 -7.69 -8.31
N ASN A 560 23.73 -8.83 -8.99
CA ASN A 560 24.04 -8.90 -10.43
C ASN A 560 22.80 -9.15 -11.30
N GLY A 561 22.99 -9.33 -12.61
CA GLY A 561 21.91 -9.61 -13.57
C GLY A 561 21.99 -8.74 -14.83
N SER A 562 21.13 -9.03 -15.81
CA SER A 562 21.09 -8.31 -17.10
C SER A 562 20.41 -6.94 -17.02
N THR A 563 19.89 -6.57 -15.85
CA THR A 563 19.23 -5.29 -15.55
C THR A 563 19.74 -4.64 -14.25
N CYS A 564 20.92 -5.03 -13.75
CA CYS A 564 21.46 -4.44 -12.52
C CYS A 564 22.14 -3.08 -12.73
N PHE A 565 21.95 -2.15 -11.80
CA PHE A 565 22.59 -0.82 -11.78
C PHE A 565 22.43 -0.13 -10.41
N PRO A 566 23.36 0.75 -9.99
CA PRO A 566 23.14 1.65 -8.85
C PRO A 566 22.09 2.70 -9.22
N LEU A 567 20.89 2.59 -8.65
CA LEU A 567 19.75 3.46 -8.94
C LEU A 567 19.93 4.84 -8.30
N LEU A 568 20.45 4.90 -7.07
CA LEU A 568 20.84 6.13 -6.37
C LEU A 568 22.23 5.96 -5.75
N GLY A 569 23.03 7.03 -5.75
CA GLY A 569 24.37 7.05 -5.15
C GLY A 569 25.07 8.39 -5.32
N PHE A 570 26.39 8.38 -5.27
CA PHE A 570 27.22 9.60 -5.40
C PHE A 570 28.19 9.53 -6.58
N ALA A 571 28.45 10.69 -7.20
CA ALA A 571 29.52 10.88 -8.17
C ALA A 571 30.88 11.10 -7.48
N THR A 572 31.98 11.09 -8.24
CA THR A 572 33.36 11.22 -7.74
C THR A 572 33.62 12.52 -6.96
N ASN A 573 32.79 13.55 -7.18
CA ASN A 573 32.84 14.85 -6.50
C ASN A 573 31.88 14.97 -5.30
N GLY A 574 31.18 13.89 -4.92
CA GLY A 574 30.18 13.91 -3.85
C GLY A 574 28.81 14.49 -4.24
N ALA A 575 28.57 14.78 -5.52
CA ALA A 575 27.25 15.14 -6.01
C ALA A 575 26.30 13.92 -5.93
N ILE A 576 25.06 14.12 -5.48
CA ILE A 576 24.06 13.05 -5.46
C ILE A 576 23.55 12.76 -6.88
N VAL A 577 23.39 11.47 -7.20
CA VAL A 577 23.10 10.97 -8.55
C VAL A 577 21.91 10.02 -8.52
N ALA A 578 20.95 10.26 -9.42
CA ALA A 578 19.79 9.42 -9.67
C ALA A 578 19.89 8.82 -11.09
N GLN A 579 19.50 7.56 -11.26
CA GLN A 579 19.74 6.79 -12.49
C GLN A 579 18.57 5.88 -12.87
N ILE A 580 18.50 5.54 -14.16
CA ILE A 580 17.79 4.37 -14.68
C ILE A 580 18.60 3.66 -15.77
N LEU A 581 18.44 2.34 -15.87
CA LEU A 581 18.85 1.58 -17.05
C LEU A 581 17.79 1.71 -18.15
N ILE A 582 18.23 1.99 -19.38
CA ILE A 582 17.34 2.11 -20.56
C ILE A 582 17.57 1.00 -21.58
N ASN A 583 16.61 0.79 -22.49
CA ASN A 583 16.51 -0.41 -23.34
C ASN A 583 17.76 -0.76 -24.18
N ASN A 584 18.60 0.21 -24.55
CA ASN A 584 19.86 -0.03 -25.27
C ASN A 584 21.01 -0.52 -24.38
N GLY A 585 20.77 -0.76 -23.09
CA GLY A 585 21.77 -1.19 -22.11
C GLY A 585 22.61 -0.05 -21.51
N THR A 586 22.33 1.21 -21.86
CA THR A 586 23.02 2.38 -21.27
C THR A 586 22.26 2.92 -20.05
N ILE A 587 22.96 3.69 -19.23
CA ILE A 587 22.41 4.32 -18.03
C ILE A 587 22.05 5.78 -18.34
N LEU A 588 20.77 6.12 -18.20
CA LEU A 588 20.32 7.52 -18.16
C LEU A 588 20.52 8.05 -16.74
N THR A 589 21.09 9.25 -16.61
CA THR A 589 21.49 9.82 -15.32
C THR A 589 21.01 11.26 -15.18
N THR A 590 20.65 11.66 -13.96
CA THR A 590 20.54 13.06 -13.56
C THR A 590 21.33 13.30 -12.27
N THR A 591 21.88 14.51 -12.10
CA THR A 591 22.84 14.83 -11.03
C THR A 591 22.39 16.09 -10.29
N GLY A 592 22.28 15.97 -8.96
CA GLY A 592 21.94 17.06 -8.06
C GLY A 592 23.18 17.77 -7.49
N PRO A 593 23.03 18.53 -6.39
CA PRO A 593 24.14 19.22 -5.74
C PRO A 593 25.09 18.24 -5.03
N ILE A 594 26.29 18.73 -4.68
CA ILE A 594 27.12 18.13 -3.64
C ILE A 594 26.41 18.37 -2.31
N LEU A 595 26.13 17.29 -1.57
CA LEU A 595 25.48 17.37 -0.27
C LEU A 595 26.50 17.72 0.83
N SER A 596 26.01 18.11 2.01
CA SER A 596 26.86 18.24 3.19
C SER A 596 26.88 16.93 3.97
N VAL A 597 28.07 16.45 4.35
CA VAL A 597 28.17 15.54 5.49
C VAL A 597 27.69 16.29 6.74
N SER A 598 26.72 15.72 7.45
CA SER A 598 25.84 16.51 8.33
C SER A 598 25.35 15.71 9.53
N ILE A 599 25.11 16.41 10.64
CA ILE A 599 24.36 15.84 11.79
C ILE A 599 22.84 15.79 11.52
N SER A 600 22.35 16.60 10.59
CA SER A 600 20.95 16.67 10.18
C SER A 600 20.66 15.70 9.05
N TRP A 601 19.47 15.13 9.07
CA TRP A 601 18.93 14.32 8.00
C TRP A 601 18.55 15.17 6.77
N ILE A 602 18.65 14.57 5.59
CA ILE A 602 18.37 15.18 4.28
C ILE A 602 17.35 14.28 3.56
N PRO A 603 16.16 14.76 3.17
CA PRO A 603 15.20 13.95 2.44
C PRO A 603 15.59 13.94 0.96
N VAL A 604 15.57 12.74 0.36
CA VAL A 604 15.91 12.46 -1.03
C VAL A 604 14.76 11.75 -1.69
N VAL A 605 14.38 12.18 -2.90
CA VAL A 605 13.40 11.46 -3.74
C VAL A 605 13.90 11.35 -5.16
N GLN A 606 13.87 10.12 -5.69
CA GLN A 606 13.84 9.86 -7.11
C GLN A 606 12.39 9.58 -7.54
N THR A 607 11.92 10.21 -8.62
CA THR A 607 10.70 9.80 -9.32
C THR A 607 10.99 9.55 -10.80
N TRP A 608 10.27 8.60 -11.40
CA TRP A 608 10.37 8.29 -12.82
C TRP A 608 9.03 7.96 -13.47
N SER A 609 8.80 8.48 -14.68
CA SER A 609 7.75 7.99 -15.59
C SER A 609 8.08 8.22 -17.07
N VAL A 610 7.34 7.52 -17.95
CA VAL A 610 7.35 7.76 -19.41
C VAL A 610 6.93 9.17 -19.82
N THR A 611 6.16 9.87 -18.98
CA THR A 611 5.61 11.20 -19.30
C THR A 611 6.55 12.31 -18.87
N ASN A 612 7.12 12.19 -17.67
CA ASN A 612 7.86 13.26 -17.02
C ASN A 612 9.38 13.03 -16.92
N GLY A 613 9.85 11.84 -17.30
CA GLY A 613 11.25 11.46 -17.23
C GLY A 613 11.74 11.19 -15.81
N LEU A 614 13.05 11.31 -15.61
CA LEU A 614 13.72 11.06 -14.34
C LEU A 614 13.91 12.38 -13.59
N LYS A 615 13.44 12.45 -12.34
CA LYS A 615 13.56 13.61 -11.46
C LYS A 615 14.28 13.25 -10.16
N LEU A 616 15.06 14.19 -9.65
CA LEU A 616 15.73 14.11 -8.36
C LEU A 616 15.38 15.33 -7.51
N TYR A 617 14.82 15.07 -6.34
CA TYR A 617 14.48 16.08 -5.34
C TYR A 617 15.35 15.91 -4.10
N VAL A 618 15.75 17.03 -3.49
CA VAL A 618 16.49 17.11 -2.22
C VAL A 618 15.93 18.28 -1.42
N ASN A 619 15.69 18.11 -0.11
CA ASN A 619 15.04 19.13 0.73
C ASN A 619 13.75 19.68 0.08
N ASN A 620 12.87 18.76 -0.35
CA ASN A 620 11.56 19.00 -0.97
C ASN A 620 11.62 19.76 -2.32
N THR A 621 12.82 20.08 -2.80
CA THR A 621 13.07 20.93 -3.96
C THR A 621 13.52 20.07 -5.13
N LEU A 622 12.95 20.28 -6.32
CA LEU A 622 13.44 19.63 -7.55
C LEU A 622 14.82 20.20 -7.88
N VAL A 623 15.87 19.41 -7.66
CA VAL A 623 17.26 19.85 -7.88
C VAL A 623 17.81 19.45 -9.24
N SER A 624 17.26 18.41 -9.88
CA SER A 624 17.68 17.98 -11.22
C SER A 624 16.61 17.14 -11.90
N SER A 625 16.59 17.15 -13.23
CA SER A 625 15.72 16.29 -14.04
C SER A 625 16.31 16.01 -15.42
N ILE A 626 15.84 14.96 -16.08
CA ILE A 626 16.17 14.62 -17.46
C ILE A 626 14.96 14.00 -18.15
N ALA A 627 14.78 14.28 -19.43
CA ALA A 627 13.62 13.88 -20.22
C ALA A 627 13.42 12.35 -20.27
N ALA A 628 12.19 11.93 -20.56
CA ALA A 628 11.82 10.51 -20.61
C ALA A 628 12.59 9.72 -21.68
N SER A 629 12.85 8.46 -21.34
CA SER A 629 13.45 7.45 -22.21
C SER A 629 12.92 6.08 -21.79
N ILE A 630 13.18 5.03 -22.56
CA ILE A 630 12.55 3.72 -22.37
C ILE A 630 13.24 2.95 -21.23
N PHE A 631 12.63 2.93 -20.03
CA PHE A 631 13.12 2.19 -18.87
C PHE A 631 13.09 0.67 -19.13
N LYS A 632 14.22 0.00 -18.85
CA LYS A 632 14.42 -1.43 -19.07
C LYS A 632 14.22 -2.23 -17.79
N GLY A 633 13.03 -2.82 -17.64
CA GLY A 633 12.74 -3.78 -16.58
C GLY A 633 13.32 -5.18 -16.85
N SER A 634 13.34 -6.01 -15.81
CA SER A 634 13.80 -7.41 -15.83
C SER A 634 12.82 -8.40 -16.49
N GLY A 635 11.63 -7.96 -16.89
CA GLY A 635 10.57 -8.81 -17.43
C GLY A 635 9.77 -9.50 -16.31
N LEU A 636 9.72 -10.83 -16.34
CA LEU A 636 8.92 -11.63 -15.40
C LEU A 636 9.63 -11.92 -14.06
N THR A 637 10.93 -11.64 -13.95
CA THR A 637 11.70 -11.81 -12.72
C THR A 637 11.48 -10.59 -11.81
N PRO A 638 11.04 -10.73 -10.55
CA PRO A 638 11.02 -9.63 -9.59
C PRO A 638 12.43 -9.05 -9.38
N ASN A 639 12.52 -7.88 -8.75
CA ASN A 639 13.81 -7.25 -8.45
C ASN A 639 14.10 -7.23 -6.94
N TYR A 640 15.39 -7.19 -6.64
CA TYR A 640 15.95 -6.78 -5.36
C TYR A 640 16.24 -5.28 -5.40
N LEU A 641 15.94 -4.60 -4.30
CA LEU A 641 16.51 -3.28 -4.00
C LEU A 641 17.44 -3.43 -2.79
N THR A 642 18.69 -3.01 -2.94
CA THR A 642 19.71 -3.08 -1.86
C THR A 642 20.11 -1.68 -1.44
N LEU A 643 19.92 -1.35 -0.16
CA LEU A 643 20.41 -0.14 0.48
C LEU A 643 21.88 -0.24 0.86
N GLY A 644 22.58 0.88 0.68
CA GLY A 644 23.93 1.14 1.17
C GLY A 644 25.05 0.34 0.47
N ASN A 645 24.73 -0.47 -0.55
CA ASN A 645 25.68 -1.37 -1.20
C ASN A 645 25.17 -1.81 -2.59
N CYS A 646 26.07 -2.35 -3.42
CA CYS A 646 25.77 -2.99 -4.70
C CYS A 646 26.23 -4.46 -4.79
N LEU A 647 26.82 -5.02 -3.73
CA LEU A 647 27.26 -6.42 -3.63
C LEU A 647 28.19 -6.80 -4.79
N SER A 648 27.99 -7.95 -5.47
CA SER A 648 28.77 -8.29 -6.67
C SER A 648 28.47 -7.38 -7.86
N GLY A 649 27.37 -6.63 -7.82
CA GLY A 649 27.02 -5.63 -8.81
C GLY A 649 27.98 -4.45 -8.87
N CYS A 650 28.72 -4.18 -7.78
CA CYS A 650 29.75 -3.14 -7.73
C CYS A 650 30.88 -3.34 -8.77
N SER A 651 31.10 -4.58 -9.25
CA SER A 651 32.08 -4.88 -10.31
C SER A 651 31.45 -5.45 -11.60
N ALA A 652 30.18 -5.87 -11.56
CA ALA A 652 29.49 -6.53 -12.68
C ALA A 652 28.48 -5.64 -13.43
N CYS A 653 28.00 -4.55 -12.83
CA CYS A 653 26.93 -3.71 -13.38
C CYS A 653 27.46 -2.41 -14.00
N SER A 654 26.72 -1.83 -14.94
CA SER A 654 27.00 -0.47 -15.42
C SER A 654 26.60 0.56 -14.36
N SER A 655 27.48 1.52 -14.04
CA SER A 655 27.29 2.44 -12.90
C SER A 655 26.96 3.90 -13.26
N GLY A 656 26.90 4.24 -14.55
CA GLY A 656 26.61 5.61 -15.01
C GLY A 656 27.59 6.63 -14.41
N LEU A 657 27.05 7.66 -13.75
CA LEU A 657 27.84 8.65 -12.99
C LEU A 657 27.92 8.36 -11.47
N VAL A 658 27.40 7.23 -10.99
CA VAL A 658 27.71 6.74 -9.63
C VAL A 658 29.11 6.12 -9.73
N ALA A 659 30.09 6.88 -9.25
CA ALA A 659 31.50 6.60 -9.48
C ALA A 659 32.06 5.76 -8.34
N SER A 660 32.87 4.75 -8.67
CA SER A 660 33.29 3.70 -7.73
C SER A 660 32.10 3.13 -6.96
N PRO A 661 31.11 2.52 -7.65
CA PRO A 661 29.96 1.89 -7.01
C PRO A 661 30.46 0.93 -5.92
N GLY A 662 29.97 1.12 -4.70
CA GLY A 662 30.55 0.51 -3.52
C GLY A 662 29.73 0.77 -2.26
N PRO A 663 30.22 0.37 -1.08
CA PRO A 663 29.50 0.53 0.17
C PRO A 663 29.42 2.01 0.60
N PHE A 664 28.23 2.41 1.04
CA PHE A 664 27.94 3.71 1.64
C PHE A 664 28.27 3.69 3.15
N LYS A 665 28.62 4.85 3.71
CA LYS A 665 28.79 5.05 5.16
C LYS A 665 27.96 6.24 5.64
N GLY A 666 27.15 5.99 6.67
CA GLY A 666 26.11 6.89 7.14
C GLY A 666 24.82 6.14 7.40
N ALA A 667 23.71 6.85 7.55
CA ALA A 667 22.42 6.25 7.83
C ALA A 667 21.35 6.61 6.79
N ILE A 668 20.34 5.77 6.71
CA ILE A 668 19.12 5.91 5.91
C ILE A 668 17.94 5.74 6.87
N ASP A 669 16.84 6.43 6.61
CA ASP A 669 15.62 6.33 7.40
C ASP A 669 14.37 6.50 6.52
N GLU A 670 13.23 6.01 7.00
CA GLU A 670 11.91 6.24 6.42
C GLU A 670 11.80 5.89 4.92
N TRP A 671 12.32 4.71 4.56
CA TRP A 671 12.48 4.28 3.16
C TRP A 671 11.17 3.75 2.57
N ARG A 672 10.60 4.47 1.60
CA ARG A 672 9.39 4.06 0.87
C ARG A 672 9.67 3.83 -0.61
N ILE A 673 9.02 2.81 -1.16
CA ILE A 673 9.10 2.42 -2.57
C ILE A 673 7.68 2.47 -3.14
N TYR A 674 7.49 3.23 -4.22
CA TYR A 674 6.22 3.41 -4.91
C TYR A 674 6.26 2.86 -6.34
N ASN A 675 5.18 2.20 -6.78
CA ASN A 675 4.96 1.79 -8.17
C ASN A 675 4.30 2.90 -9.03
N ARG A 676 4.30 4.14 -8.51
CA ARG A 676 3.80 5.35 -9.19
C ARG A 676 4.84 6.47 -9.18
N GLU A 677 4.70 7.42 -10.10
CA GLU A 677 5.38 8.71 -9.95
C GLU A 677 4.70 9.52 -8.83
N LEU A 678 5.47 9.97 -7.83
CA LEU A 678 5.00 10.96 -6.87
C LEU A 678 4.96 12.34 -7.53
N THR A 679 3.89 13.08 -7.30
CA THR A 679 3.76 14.46 -7.75
C THR A 679 4.67 15.39 -6.94
N SER A 680 4.92 16.62 -7.42
CA SER A 680 5.61 17.63 -6.59
C SER A 680 4.83 18.02 -5.33
N VAL A 681 3.51 17.79 -5.32
CA VAL A 681 2.64 17.97 -4.16
C VAL A 681 2.88 16.84 -3.14
N ASP A 682 2.94 15.58 -3.60
CA ASP A 682 3.30 14.41 -2.77
C ASP A 682 4.69 14.56 -2.14
N VAL A 683 5.70 14.92 -2.94
CA VAL A 683 7.10 15.10 -2.48
C VAL A 683 7.22 16.28 -1.51
N CYS A 684 6.42 17.33 -1.69
CA CYS A 684 6.33 18.41 -0.71
C CYS A 684 5.69 17.91 0.59
N THR A 685 4.57 17.17 0.50
CA THR A 685 3.81 16.66 1.65
C THR A 685 4.66 15.77 2.56
N LEU A 686 5.33 14.74 2.02
CA LEU A 686 6.09 13.72 2.76
C LEU A 686 7.09 14.27 3.78
N PHE A 687 7.58 15.49 3.56
CA PHE A 687 8.60 16.13 4.40
C PHE A 687 8.17 17.55 4.81
N SER A 688 6.86 17.78 4.89
CA SER A 688 6.24 18.99 5.45
C SER A 688 5.47 18.72 6.75
N THR A 689 5.32 17.44 7.09
CA THR A 689 4.68 16.88 8.29
C THR A 689 5.56 17.07 9.53
N THR A 690 5.71 18.32 9.96
CA THR A 690 6.31 18.74 11.25
C THR A 690 5.47 19.86 11.90
#